data_AF-A0A378TPE7-F1
#
_entry.id   AF-A0A378TPE7-F1
#
_cell.length_a   1.000
_cell.length_b   1.000
_cell.length_c   1.000
_cell.angle_alpha   90.00
_cell.angle_beta   90.00
_cell.angle_gamma   90.00
#
_symmetry.space_group_name_H-M   'P 1'
#
loop_
_entity.id
_entity.type
_entity.pdbx_description
1 polymer ?
#
loop_
_entity_poly.entity_id
_entity_poly.type
_entity_poly.pdbx_seq_one_letter_code
_entity_poly.pdbx_strand_id
1 'polypeptide(L)'
;MNHRAHLHSVYLPKSVSGTPYLWFDSLQGVESINGLFEYKLIVKAKDEHGNPAHGIEGLEGYVSFEAYHGSIIHPKEGTPHQGTTSYQSVASHLDLSSLIGTPLGISLDLNDKHPIDDRTITGQVTRHGIITSCAKLTTHNRHAVYELTLSPWTYLLTKTNNYHIHQHKSIPQIIEEVLSCYPYPWQFELIHDYPEQDYQTQYDESDYAFITRLMSEHGISFYFEHTKDNHTLIITDHVSHLKRHANPFYDTLTLYPPNQRMPEYAEYLEHFNPKSRLTCAQSLLSDYQFKTPNEPLMAHDTIKGVQTDTHKPHQALIHHLQRYEWHQGRRAGGDELATKNEQLIASYRHQSLSATAHGRLKGIQVAHLFTLTGHPHQSMNTDWVVYALQMSIKPIDEDNNTHQYYTADTSFTAYPATHPLVPTTPCPRPIARTQTATVVAPEGEEIHTDQYGRIKVKFHWDKPTLTQRHLVDNRTGDDKDDLSQINTCYLRVASTWAGDHYGHIALPRAGQEVIIDFFGGNPDMPYVAGSLTNPNNMPLYTLPHEKVLSGIRSKEYGGDKSNQLIMDDTKDKLQTHLKSDHLHTEINLGHIRRLTTPQGRGEYRGEGFEVRTDGHGVVRADKGVVITTHGRPHATSHIKDIKETTSQLEQATSTHSSLIQSSIQAQCEERALDNTLMPTLDGLNTSMTGREINDHHAHVNHHDDDLDDTLSHPELSNPHIVLSSLAGMTLTAKQNIHITTDNNLAITTNKDLSLATTSKYNLTVQNGIRVFVQTGGIKHYTAKDDIELQAQQGNIKHIAKDNIEIISTEGKIQITSPTQLSINICGSEFKMNEQGVFITTPGVFRVKSNEKVMEGGEYVGYEVPRLPQSDPKKRQKGFVLIDETTQKALPFREYRILNEDGETFRGVSDRFGFIPQFEDGMLEVVPSMGYYEVLDLREVADLWVDDEINQNNPSELSAVPASSKAKTIPDNQATSSGYIAELRKKDTALAKKIDDMKLQGYALDAVPDVPKGAKLVTIENLIKNTKGASIKQVEYVNWFSTDDSLYPVTETIIKEKHLKAGYFYLFTHANPNIIMYGEERYTRVADIANQLIKDGYKSDKPLVIIACQAGNGVNSIAERLAKHLGVTVYAPTSLAWFKTAVGHHKFSGIYARFKKGKDQIGEPRIKGAFRVFHGAVAKPVQCNPQSNPSKMKIHTVRKGESLATIAKQYGTTINAIAKENNLSDINNLKIGQKLLIPCG
;
A
#
# COMPACT_ATOMS: atom_id res chain seq x y z
N MET A 1 -55.33 -35.22 63.24
CA MET A 1 -54.37 -34.68 64.24
C MET A 1 -54.00 -33.27 63.80
N ASN A 2 -53.95 -32.30 64.71
CA ASN A 2 -53.56 -30.92 64.38
C ASN A 2 -52.03 -30.80 64.46
N HIS A 3 -51.33 -31.29 63.43
CA HIS A 3 -49.89 -31.05 63.31
C HIS A 3 -49.65 -29.58 62.99
N ARG A 4 -48.65 -28.99 63.65
CA ARG A 4 -48.20 -27.60 63.43
C ARG A 4 -47.07 -27.47 62.40
N ALA A 5 -46.80 -28.55 61.66
CA ALA A 5 -45.80 -28.61 60.60
C ALA A 5 -46.42 -29.34 59.40
N HIS A 6 -46.31 -28.75 58.22
CA HIS A 6 -46.93 -29.24 57.01
C HIS A 6 -45.94 -29.29 55.85
N LEU A 7 -45.94 -30.40 55.11
CA LEU A 7 -45.16 -30.56 53.88
C LEU A 7 -46.02 -30.18 52.67
N HIS A 8 -45.43 -29.46 51.72
CA HIS A 8 -46.11 -28.89 50.57
C HIS A 8 -45.33 -29.18 49.28
N SER A 9 -45.87 -30.05 48.43
CA SER A 9 -45.45 -30.21 47.03
C SER A 9 -46.50 -31.02 46.26
N VAL A 10 -46.61 -30.77 44.96
CA VAL A 10 -47.41 -31.61 44.06
C VAL A 10 -46.75 -32.97 43.80
N TYR A 11 -45.42 -33.05 43.96
CA TYR A 11 -44.60 -34.26 43.74
C TYR A 11 -44.47 -35.16 44.97
N LEU A 12 -45.05 -34.79 46.11
CA LEU A 12 -45.08 -35.66 47.29
C LEU A 12 -45.81 -36.98 46.96
N PRO A 13 -45.24 -38.15 47.31
CA PRO A 13 -45.90 -39.43 47.12
C PRO A 13 -47.22 -39.47 47.90
N LYS A 14 -48.30 -39.88 47.22
CA LYS A 14 -49.65 -39.95 47.77
C LYS A 14 -50.24 -41.35 47.63
N SER A 15 -51.12 -41.70 48.54
CA SER A 15 -51.99 -42.87 48.41
C SER A 15 -52.97 -42.74 47.25
N VAL A 16 -53.65 -43.85 46.92
CA VAL A 16 -54.76 -43.87 45.95
C VAL A 16 -55.89 -42.91 46.38
N SER A 17 -56.07 -42.73 47.69
CA SER A 17 -56.98 -41.74 48.29
C SER A 17 -56.46 -40.29 48.31
N GLY A 18 -55.29 -40.01 47.71
CA GLY A 18 -54.70 -38.67 47.60
C GLY A 18 -53.98 -38.17 48.87
N THR A 19 -53.87 -38.99 49.91
CA THR A 19 -53.22 -38.64 51.18
C THR A 19 -51.70 -38.71 51.05
N PRO A 20 -50.93 -37.67 51.41
CA PRO A 20 -49.47 -37.72 51.37
C PRO A 20 -48.91 -38.77 52.33
N TYR A 21 -48.01 -39.63 51.83
CA TYR A 21 -47.36 -40.68 52.62
C TYR A 21 -46.31 -40.16 53.61
N LEU A 22 -45.82 -38.94 53.42
CA LEU A 22 -44.79 -38.32 54.25
C LEU A 22 -45.38 -37.26 55.19
N TRP A 23 -44.92 -37.25 56.44
CA TRP A 23 -45.12 -36.14 57.39
C TRP A 23 -43.77 -35.68 57.97
N PHE A 24 -43.74 -34.43 58.44
CA PHE A 24 -42.59 -33.79 59.06
C PHE A 24 -42.24 -34.48 60.38
N ASP A 25 -40.96 -34.75 60.62
CA ASP A 25 -40.45 -35.16 61.93
C ASP A 25 -39.53 -34.09 62.52
N SER A 26 -38.41 -33.82 61.85
CA SER A 26 -37.41 -32.85 62.31
C SER A 26 -36.67 -32.19 61.15
N LEU A 27 -36.13 -31.00 61.38
CA LEU A 27 -35.43 -30.19 60.38
C LEU A 27 -34.10 -29.70 60.96
N GLN A 28 -33.02 -29.86 60.23
CA GLN A 28 -31.78 -29.13 60.44
C GLN A 28 -31.51 -28.23 59.23
N GLY A 29 -31.08 -27.00 59.46
CA GLY A 29 -30.95 -26.01 58.40
C GLY A 29 -29.78 -25.07 58.60
N VAL A 30 -29.12 -24.72 57.51
CA VAL A 30 -28.20 -23.57 57.42
C VAL A 30 -28.63 -22.68 56.27
N GLU A 31 -28.62 -21.36 56.49
CA GLU A 31 -28.93 -20.35 55.48
C GLU A 31 -28.10 -19.10 55.76
N SER A 32 -27.63 -18.41 54.72
CA SER A 32 -26.96 -17.12 54.85
C SER A 32 -27.13 -16.25 53.63
N ILE A 33 -27.02 -14.93 53.84
CA ILE A 33 -26.76 -13.98 52.75
C ILE A 33 -25.46 -14.44 52.06
N ASN A 34 -25.45 -14.38 50.72
CA ASN A 34 -24.34 -14.82 49.87
C ASN A 34 -23.97 -16.32 49.97
N GLY A 35 -24.84 -17.15 50.56
CA GLY A 35 -24.66 -18.59 50.67
C GLY A 35 -25.81 -19.37 50.04
N LEU A 36 -25.55 -20.62 49.66
CA LEU A 36 -26.62 -21.58 49.35
C LEU A 36 -27.18 -22.10 50.68
N PHE A 37 -28.50 -22.09 50.86
CA PHE A 37 -29.11 -22.78 52.00
C PHE A 37 -29.05 -24.29 51.82
N GLU A 38 -28.98 -25.00 52.94
CA GLU A 38 -29.15 -26.46 52.98
C GLU A 38 -30.07 -26.82 54.15
N TYR A 39 -31.18 -27.50 53.83
CA TYR A 39 -32.17 -27.97 54.79
C TYR A 39 -32.25 -29.51 54.75
N LYS A 40 -31.77 -30.16 55.81
CA LYS A 40 -31.91 -31.60 56.03
C LYS A 40 -33.19 -31.86 56.78
N LEU A 41 -34.19 -32.32 56.05
CA LEU A 41 -35.51 -32.68 56.56
C LEU A 41 -35.56 -34.19 56.82
N ILE A 42 -35.85 -34.58 58.05
CA ILE A 42 -36.25 -35.95 58.39
C ILE A 42 -37.77 -36.05 58.26
N VAL A 43 -38.20 -37.07 57.51
CA VAL A 43 -39.61 -37.42 57.33
C VAL A 43 -39.85 -38.87 57.72
N LYS A 44 -41.01 -39.12 58.30
CA LYS A 44 -41.52 -40.47 58.60
C LYS A 44 -42.61 -40.82 57.57
N ALA A 45 -42.77 -42.11 57.25
CA ALA A 45 -43.84 -42.58 56.38
C ALA A 45 -45.04 -43.16 57.15
N LYS A 46 -46.24 -42.94 56.61
CA LYS A 46 -47.53 -43.43 57.13
C LYS A 46 -48.35 -44.08 56.02
N ASP A 47 -49.34 -44.89 56.37
CA ASP A 47 -50.28 -45.46 55.41
C ASP A 47 -51.41 -44.47 55.03
N GLU A 48 -52.34 -44.91 54.18
CA GLU A 48 -53.45 -44.09 53.69
C GLU A 48 -54.52 -43.76 54.75
N HIS A 49 -54.48 -44.43 55.90
CA HIS A 49 -55.33 -44.16 57.07
C HIS A 49 -54.59 -43.34 58.14
N GLY A 50 -53.30 -43.04 57.93
CA GLY A 50 -52.44 -42.30 58.84
C GLY A 50 -51.76 -43.15 59.91
N ASN A 51 -51.79 -44.48 59.81
CA ASN A 51 -51.08 -45.37 60.73
C ASN A 51 -49.59 -45.48 60.34
N PRO A 52 -48.72 -45.94 61.27
CA PRO A 52 -47.31 -46.16 60.99
C PRO A 52 -47.09 -47.23 59.91
N ALA A 53 -46.40 -46.88 58.82
CA ALA A 53 -46.21 -47.77 57.68
C ALA A 53 -44.97 -48.68 57.83
N HIS A 54 -45.23 -49.96 58.12
CA HIS A 54 -44.24 -51.03 58.03
C HIS A 54 -44.74 -52.21 57.19
N GLY A 55 -43.82 -52.78 56.43
CA GLY A 55 -43.80 -54.20 56.11
C GLY A 55 -42.33 -54.65 56.04
N ILE A 56 -41.86 -55.38 57.06
CA ILE A 56 -40.69 -56.25 56.93
C ILE A 56 -41.25 -57.67 56.97
N GLU A 57 -40.85 -58.49 56.01
CA GLU A 57 -41.31 -59.88 55.90
C GLU A 57 -40.91 -60.68 57.15
N GLY A 58 -41.89 -61.29 57.82
CA GLY A 58 -41.65 -62.25 58.92
C GLY A 58 -41.72 -61.74 60.37
N LEU A 59 -42.20 -60.52 60.64
CA LEU A 59 -42.47 -60.05 62.02
C LEU A 59 -43.98 -59.84 62.27
N GLU A 60 -44.51 -60.48 63.31
CA GLU A 60 -45.94 -60.50 63.63
C GLU A 60 -46.49 -59.11 63.99
N GLY A 61 -47.66 -58.75 63.43
CA GLY A 61 -48.36 -57.52 63.84
C GLY A 61 -49.17 -56.75 62.79
N TYR A 62 -49.62 -57.37 61.69
CA TYR A 62 -50.64 -56.78 60.81
C TYR A 62 -51.80 -57.75 60.63
N VAL A 63 -52.99 -57.37 61.13
CA VAL A 63 -54.26 -58.05 60.84
C VAL A 63 -54.92 -57.27 59.71
N SER A 64 -55.30 -57.97 58.63
CA SER A 64 -55.96 -57.36 57.48
C SER A 64 -57.37 -56.85 57.82
N PHE A 65 -57.79 -55.81 57.10
CA PHE A 65 -59.09 -55.15 57.24
C PHE A 65 -60.21 -56.01 56.65
N GLU A 66 -60.59 -57.10 57.33
CA GLU A 66 -61.66 -58.03 56.90
C GLU A 66 -62.89 -58.04 57.84
N ALA A 67 -62.98 -57.07 58.75
CA ALA A 67 -63.99 -57.04 59.81
C ALA A 67 -64.77 -55.73 59.90
N TYR A 68 -65.44 -55.28 58.83
CA TYR A 68 -66.76 -54.61 58.88
C TYR A 68 -67.45 -54.59 57.49
N HIS A 69 -68.77 -54.80 57.47
CA HIS A 69 -69.69 -55.00 56.33
C HIS A 69 -69.47 -54.17 55.03
N GLY A 70 -69.83 -54.62 53.82
CA GLY A 70 -70.42 -55.89 53.37
C GLY A 70 -71.17 -55.77 52.01
N SER A 71 -71.48 -56.91 51.37
CA SER A 71 -72.36 -57.10 50.19
C SER A 71 -71.81 -56.86 48.77
N ILE A 72 -71.60 -57.95 48.00
CA ILE A 72 -72.19 -58.26 46.66
C ILE A 72 -71.31 -59.22 45.80
N ILE A 73 -71.76 -60.49 45.73
CA ILE A 73 -71.81 -61.42 44.57
C ILE A 73 -70.50 -61.91 43.87
N HIS A 74 -70.30 -63.23 43.88
CA HIS A 74 -69.36 -64.01 43.04
C HIS A 74 -69.73 -64.02 41.54
N PRO A 75 -68.76 -64.29 40.65
CA PRO A 75 -68.82 -65.60 39.98
C PRO A 75 -67.48 -66.37 39.81
N LYS A 76 -67.65 -67.70 39.79
CA LYS A 76 -66.88 -68.81 39.15
C LYS A 76 -65.96 -68.43 37.97
N GLU A 77 -64.93 -69.18 37.57
CA GLU A 77 -64.25 -70.42 38.01
C GLU A 77 -62.92 -70.50 37.19
N GLY A 78 -61.79 -70.97 37.73
CA GLY A 78 -60.63 -71.30 36.88
C GLY A 78 -59.21 -71.24 37.49
N THR A 79 -58.63 -72.42 37.73
CA THR A 79 -57.19 -72.73 37.91
C THR A 79 -56.40 -72.15 39.10
N PRO A 80 -55.41 -72.92 39.64
CA PRO A 80 -54.68 -72.53 40.84
C PRO A 80 -53.41 -71.73 40.52
N HIS A 81 -53.31 -70.49 41.02
CA HIS A 81 -52.06 -69.75 41.01
C HIS A 81 -51.31 -69.90 42.35
N GLN A 82 -50.09 -70.42 42.27
CA GLN A 82 -49.06 -70.15 43.26
C GLN A 82 -48.80 -68.64 43.29
N GLY A 83 -48.78 -68.05 44.49
CA GLY A 83 -48.58 -66.62 44.66
C GLY A 83 -49.13 -66.13 45.99
N THR A 84 -48.38 -66.35 47.06
CA THR A 84 -48.61 -65.62 48.32
C THR A 84 -48.14 -64.19 48.11
N THR A 85 -49.01 -63.34 47.54
CA THR A 85 -48.68 -61.94 47.26
C THR A 85 -48.54 -61.19 48.58
N SER A 86 -47.30 -60.98 49.03
CA SER A 86 -47.03 -60.15 50.19
C SER A 86 -47.39 -58.69 49.86
N TYR A 87 -48.43 -58.18 50.52
CA TYR A 87 -48.80 -56.77 50.42
C TYR A 87 -47.74 -55.91 51.12
N GLN A 88 -46.68 -55.55 50.38
CA GLN A 88 -45.71 -54.55 50.83
C GLN A 88 -46.39 -53.17 50.88
N SER A 89 -46.26 -52.47 52.00
CA SER A 89 -46.76 -51.10 52.12
C SER A 89 -45.96 -50.17 51.20
N VAL A 90 -46.63 -49.56 50.21
CA VAL A 90 -46.00 -48.64 49.24
C VAL A 90 -45.24 -47.51 49.95
N ALA A 91 -45.73 -47.05 51.10
CA ALA A 91 -45.11 -46.01 51.91
C ALA A 91 -43.73 -46.41 52.51
N SER A 92 -43.45 -47.72 52.69
CA SER A 92 -42.14 -48.20 53.17
C SER A 92 -41.11 -48.44 52.06
N HIS A 93 -41.51 -48.32 50.78
CA HIS A 93 -40.67 -48.49 49.59
C HIS A 93 -40.94 -47.40 48.54
N LEU A 94 -40.76 -46.13 48.94
CA LEU A 94 -40.92 -45.00 48.02
C LEU A 94 -39.82 -44.98 46.94
N ASP A 95 -40.18 -44.66 45.70
CA ASP A 95 -39.21 -44.37 44.64
C ASP A 95 -38.54 -43.01 44.90
N LEU A 96 -37.40 -43.07 45.60
CA LEU A 96 -36.60 -41.90 45.93
C LEU A 96 -36.04 -41.19 44.68
N SER A 97 -35.83 -41.91 43.57
CA SER A 97 -35.28 -41.30 42.36
C SER A 97 -36.24 -40.30 41.72
N SER A 98 -37.55 -40.56 41.81
CA SER A 98 -38.61 -39.67 41.32
C SER A 98 -38.70 -38.33 42.08
N LEU A 99 -38.08 -38.22 43.26
CA LEU A 99 -38.11 -37.01 44.10
C LEU A 99 -36.94 -36.07 43.82
N ILE A 100 -35.81 -36.56 43.32
CA ILE A 100 -34.62 -35.74 43.02
C ILE A 100 -34.96 -34.67 41.97
N GLY A 101 -34.56 -33.43 42.24
CA GLY A 101 -34.83 -32.29 41.36
C GLY A 101 -36.24 -31.70 41.50
N THR A 102 -37.13 -32.28 42.33
CA THR A 102 -38.48 -31.74 42.54
C THR A 102 -38.51 -30.72 43.70
N PRO A 103 -39.39 -29.70 43.64
CA PRO A 103 -39.58 -28.73 44.72
C PRO A 103 -40.28 -29.34 45.95
N LEU A 104 -39.89 -28.91 47.15
CA LEU A 104 -40.56 -29.21 48.42
C LEU A 104 -40.55 -27.99 49.36
N GLY A 105 -41.73 -27.64 49.87
CA GLY A 105 -41.94 -26.67 50.94
C GLY A 105 -42.27 -27.33 52.28
N ILE A 106 -41.89 -26.65 53.37
CA ILE A 106 -42.20 -26.98 54.76
C ILE A 106 -42.74 -25.71 55.41
N SER A 107 -43.99 -25.74 55.89
CA SER A 107 -44.59 -24.62 56.62
C SER A 107 -44.79 -24.99 58.10
N LEU A 108 -44.40 -24.07 58.99
CA LEU A 108 -44.39 -24.22 60.45
C LEU A 108 -45.31 -23.17 61.07
N ASP A 109 -46.29 -23.62 61.85
CA ASP A 109 -47.23 -22.74 62.56
C ASP A 109 -46.62 -22.25 63.87
N LEU A 110 -46.52 -20.93 64.03
CA LEU A 110 -45.88 -20.29 65.19
C LEU A 110 -46.83 -20.04 66.37
N ASN A 111 -47.99 -20.73 66.40
CA ASN A 111 -49.12 -20.46 67.30
C ASN A 111 -48.87 -20.90 68.77
N ASP A 112 -47.79 -20.40 69.36
CA ASP A 112 -47.39 -20.59 70.75
C ASP A 112 -47.69 -19.34 71.58
N LYS A 113 -48.09 -19.55 72.84
CA LYS A 113 -48.17 -18.47 73.82
C LYS A 113 -46.77 -18.11 74.28
N HIS A 114 -46.39 -16.84 74.18
CA HIS A 114 -45.18 -16.34 74.81
C HIS A 114 -45.29 -16.52 76.35
N PRO A 115 -44.22 -16.90 77.07
CA PRO A 115 -44.34 -17.39 78.45
C PRO A 115 -44.45 -16.31 79.53
N ILE A 116 -44.24 -15.03 79.19
CA ILE A 116 -44.04 -13.94 80.17
C ILE A 116 -45.07 -12.81 80.00
N ASP A 117 -45.53 -12.59 78.78
CA ASP A 117 -46.67 -11.73 78.48
C ASP A 117 -47.66 -12.52 77.60
N ASP A 118 -48.95 -12.22 77.71
CA ASP A 118 -50.02 -12.94 77.00
C ASP A 118 -50.02 -12.71 75.47
N ARG A 119 -48.90 -12.24 74.89
CA ARG A 119 -48.73 -12.15 73.44
C ARG A 119 -48.66 -13.55 72.85
N THR A 120 -49.65 -13.91 72.05
CA THR A 120 -49.56 -15.06 71.16
C THR A 120 -48.59 -14.75 70.03
N ILE A 121 -47.53 -15.55 69.89
CA ILE A 121 -46.81 -15.63 68.63
C ILE A 121 -47.79 -16.27 67.64
N THR A 122 -47.96 -15.67 66.46
CA THR A 122 -48.96 -16.12 65.48
C THR A 122 -48.42 -16.06 64.06
N GLY A 123 -49.11 -16.74 63.14
CA GLY A 123 -48.73 -16.85 61.74
C GLY A 123 -47.94 -18.12 61.45
N GLN A 124 -47.40 -18.18 60.24
CA GLN A 124 -46.76 -19.36 59.67
C GLN A 124 -45.47 -18.93 58.96
N VAL A 125 -44.40 -19.71 59.15
CA VAL A 125 -43.12 -19.49 58.47
C VAL A 125 -42.82 -20.69 57.58
N THR A 126 -42.39 -20.41 56.35
CA THR A 126 -42.10 -21.44 55.36
C THR A 126 -40.60 -21.51 55.05
N ARG A 127 -40.13 -22.70 54.71
CA ARG A 127 -38.86 -22.98 54.02
C ARG A 127 -39.14 -23.82 52.79
N HIS A 128 -38.59 -23.44 51.65
CA HIS A 128 -38.83 -24.09 50.38
C HIS A 128 -37.52 -24.28 49.62
N GLY A 129 -37.29 -25.47 49.06
CA GLY A 129 -36.12 -25.75 48.21
C GLY A 129 -36.40 -26.82 47.17
N ILE A 130 -35.36 -27.26 46.49
CA ILE A 130 -35.37 -28.41 45.58
C ILE A 130 -34.69 -29.59 46.28
N ILE A 131 -35.25 -30.79 46.18
CA ILE A 131 -34.65 -32.01 46.71
C ILE A 131 -33.37 -32.34 45.92
N THR A 132 -32.20 -32.18 46.54
CA THR A 132 -30.88 -32.44 45.93
C THR A 132 -30.27 -33.76 46.35
N SER A 133 -30.74 -34.33 47.47
CA SER A 133 -30.38 -35.66 47.96
C SER A 133 -31.55 -36.26 48.73
N CYS A 134 -31.69 -37.59 48.67
CA CYS A 134 -32.70 -38.33 49.41
C CYS A 134 -32.19 -39.72 49.80
N ALA A 135 -32.42 -40.14 51.04
CA ALA A 135 -31.98 -41.43 51.55
C ALA A 135 -33.02 -42.05 52.50
N LYS A 136 -33.19 -43.37 52.46
CA LYS A 136 -33.90 -44.12 53.50
C LYS A 136 -32.90 -44.42 54.62
N LEU A 137 -33.11 -43.85 55.81
CA LEU A 137 -32.17 -43.96 56.92
C LEU A 137 -32.35 -45.28 57.70
N THR A 138 -33.57 -45.51 58.18
CA THR A 138 -33.87 -46.59 59.13
C THR A 138 -35.38 -46.84 59.21
N THR A 139 -35.77 -47.74 60.09
CA THR A 139 -37.14 -47.94 60.56
C THR A 139 -37.21 -47.73 62.07
N HIS A 140 -38.04 -46.80 62.54
CA HIS A 140 -38.11 -46.38 63.94
C HIS A 140 -39.56 -46.19 64.39
N ASN A 141 -39.93 -46.66 65.60
CA ASN A 141 -41.29 -46.58 66.16
C ASN A 141 -42.42 -46.93 65.15
N ARG A 142 -42.22 -48.01 64.38
CA ARG A 142 -43.13 -48.48 63.30
C ARG A 142 -43.29 -47.54 62.10
N HIS A 143 -42.38 -46.59 61.88
CA HIS A 143 -42.29 -45.78 60.67
C HIS A 143 -41.01 -46.06 59.88
N ALA A 144 -41.10 -46.13 58.55
CA ALA A 144 -39.93 -45.92 57.69
C ALA A 144 -39.49 -44.44 57.76
N VAL A 145 -38.19 -44.21 57.96
CA VAL A 145 -37.60 -42.87 58.13
C VAL A 145 -36.71 -42.54 56.93
N TYR A 146 -36.91 -41.36 56.36
CA TYR A 146 -36.13 -40.85 55.23
C TYR A 146 -35.53 -39.48 55.55
N GLU A 147 -34.35 -39.21 55.00
CA GLU A 147 -33.71 -37.90 54.96
C GLU A 147 -33.87 -37.31 53.56
N LEU A 148 -34.30 -36.04 53.49
CA LEU A 148 -34.38 -35.25 52.28
C LEU A 148 -33.53 -33.99 52.47
N THR A 149 -32.56 -33.76 51.57
CA THR A 149 -31.78 -32.52 51.56
C THR A 149 -32.41 -31.56 50.56
N LEU A 150 -32.80 -30.37 51.02
CA LEU A 150 -33.32 -29.29 50.18
C LEU A 150 -32.26 -28.20 50.03
N SER A 151 -32.05 -27.75 48.80
CA SER A 151 -31.13 -26.66 48.45
C SER A 151 -31.84 -25.64 47.56
N PRO A 152 -31.34 -24.41 47.39
CA PRO A 152 -31.90 -23.48 46.42
C PRO A 152 -31.71 -24.01 44.99
N TRP A 153 -32.53 -23.53 44.06
CA TRP A 153 -32.39 -23.83 42.64
C TRP A 153 -31.01 -23.41 42.09
N THR A 154 -30.38 -22.40 42.69
CA THR A 154 -29.03 -21.96 42.34
C THR A 154 -27.94 -23.00 42.64
N TYR A 155 -28.23 -24.04 43.43
CA TYR A 155 -27.35 -25.21 43.55
C TYR A 155 -27.12 -25.91 42.20
N LEU A 156 -28.08 -25.86 41.27
CA LEU A 156 -27.94 -26.43 39.94
C LEU A 156 -26.83 -25.75 39.13
N LEU A 157 -26.60 -24.45 39.34
CA LEU A 157 -25.50 -23.70 38.71
C LEU A 157 -24.11 -24.14 39.20
N THR A 158 -24.03 -24.94 40.27
CA THR A 158 -22.76 -25.58 40.70
C THR A 158 -22.42 -26.83 39.88
N LYS A 159 -23.32 -27.29 39.00
CA LYS A 159 -23.17 -28.51 38.19
C LYS A 159 -22.80 -28.24 36.73
N THR A 160 -22.56 -26.97 36.39
CA THR A 160 -22.01 -26.56 35.09
C THR A 160 -20.53 -26.17 35.23
N ASN A 161 -19.79 -26.20 34.13
CA ASN A 161 -18.50 -25.51 33.97
C ASN A 161 -18.46 -24.97 32.53
N ASN A 162 -18.12 -23.70 32.36
CA ASN A 162 -18.35 -22.98 31.12
C ASN A 162 -17.19 -22.02 30.78
N TYR A 163 -17.08 -21.73 29.49
CA TYR A 163 -16.28 -20.64 28.95
C TYR A 163 -17.22 -19.74 28.14
N HIS A 164 -17.17 -18.43 28.39
CA HIS A 164 -17.93 -17.44 27.62
C HIS A 164 -17.34 -16.05 27.73
N ILE A 165 -17.59 -15.22 26.71
CA ILE A 165 -17.19 -13.81 26.68
C ILE A 165 -18.46 -12.97 26.56
N HIS A 166 -18.70 -12.12 27.55
CA HIS A 166 -19.72 -11.08 27.53
C HIS A 166 -19.06 -9.74 27.19
N GLN A 167 -19.69 -8.95 26.33
CA GLN A 167 -19.22 -7.63 25.90
C GLN A 167 -20.39 -6.67 25.80
N HIS A 168 -20.10 -5.39 26.02
CA HIS A 168 -21.08 -4.31 25.91
C HIS A 168 -22.32 -4.56 26.78
N LYS A 169 -22.06 -5.05 28.02
CA LYS A 169 -23.06 -5.37 29.03
C LYS A 169 -22.59 -4.93 30.41
N SER A 170 -23.50 -4.42 31.22
CA SER A 170 -23.27 -4.18 32.65
C SER A 170 -23.30 -5.49 33.44
N ILE A 171 -22.76 -5.47 34.66
CA ILE A 171 -22.72 -6.66 35.53
C ILE A 171 -24.12 -7.26 35.81
N PRO A 172 -25.19 -6.47 36.09
CA PRO A 172 -26.54 -7.01 36.21
C PRO A 172 -27.04 -7.70 34.94
N GLN A 173 -26.77 -7.16 33.75
CA GLN A 173 -27.17 -7.78 32.47
C GLN A 173 -26.45 -9.11 32.21
N ILE A 174 -25.19 -9.23 32.63
CA ILE A 174 -24.43 -10.49 32.56
C ILE A 174 -25.02 -11.54 33.51
N ILE A 175 -25.38 -11.14 34.74
CA ILE A 175 -26.02 -12.01 35.72
C ILE A 175 -27.41 -12.45 35.23
N GLU A 176 -28.21 -11.54 34.69
CA GLU A 176 -29.51 -11.80 34.06
C GLU A 176 -29.41 -12.82 32.93
N GLU A 177 -28.45 -12.67 32.02
CA GLU A 177 -28.21 -13.57 30.90
C GLU A 177 -27.90 -15.02 31.36
N VAL A 178 -27.11 -15.16 32.43
CA VAL A 178 -26.80 -16.47 33.02
C VAL A 178 -28.02 -17.07 33.74
N LEU A 179 -28.73 -16.28 34.55
CA LEU A 179 -29.89 -16.76 35.32
C LEU A 179 -31.11 -17.07 34.44
N SER A 180 -31.31 -16.34 33.35
CA SER A 180 -32.43 -16.53 32.40
C SER A 180 -32.37 -17.88 31.66
N CYS A 181 -31.24 -18.57 31.69
CA CYS A 181 -31.11 -19.94 31.18
C CYS A 181 -31.86 -20.98 32.05
N TYR A 182 -32.37 -20.59 33.23
CA TYR A 182 -32.97 -21.47 34.22
C TYR A 182 -34.45 -21.06 34.52
N PRO A 183 -35.39 -22.01 34.63
CA PRO A 183 -36.83 -21.71 34.71
C PRO A 183 -37.32 -21.33 36.11
N TYR A 184 -36.49 -20.67 36.92
CA TYR A 184 -36.74 -20.41 38.34
C TYR A 184 -36.75 -18.91 38.66
N PRO A 185 -37.50 -18.46 39.68
CA PRO A 185 -37.69 -17.04 39.94
C PRO A 185 -36.45 -16.40 40.59
N TRP A 186 -36.11 -15.21 40.08
CA TRP A 186 -35.11 -14.29 40.61
C TRP A 186 -35.58 -12.84 40.42
N GLN A 187 -35.01 -11.90 41.18
CA GLN A 187 -35.34 -10.48 41.12
C GLN A 187 -34.14 -9.60 41.49
N PHE A 188 -33.96 -8.48 40.80
CA PHE A 188 -33.04 -7.41 41.21
C PHE A 188 -33.72 -6.37 42.10
N GLU A 189 -33.03 -5.97 43.16
CA GLU A 189 -33.36 -4.88 44.07
C GLU A 189 -32.08 -4.06 44.33
N LEU A 190 -31.65 -3.33 43.29
CA LEU A 190 -30.40 -2.57 43.25
C LEU A 190 -30.66 -1.05 43.30
N ILE A 191 -29.77 -0.30 43.98
CA ILE A 191 -29.81 1.17 44.05
C ILE A 191 -28.74 1.81 43.17
N HIS A 192 -27.57 1.18 43.02
CA HIS A 192 -26.44 1.77 42.30
C HIS A 192 -26.54 1.50 40.79
N ASP A 193 -26.05 2.46 39.99
CA ASP A 193 -25.82 2.27 38.57
C ASP A 193 -24.53 1.46 38.33
N TYR A 194 -24.59 0.47 37.44
CA TYR A 194 -23.46 -0.39 37.11
C TYR A 194 -22.94 -0.10 35.69
N PRO A 195 -21.65 0.26 35.52
CA PRO A 195 -21.11 0.60 34.21
C PRO A 195 -21.09 -0.60 33.26
N GLU A 196 -21.30 -0.33 31.98
CA GLU A 196 -21.10 -1.29 30.89
C GLU A 196 -19.63 -1.75 30.84
N GLN A 197 -19.40 -3.05 30.65
CA GLN A 197 -18.07 -3.64 30.58
C GLN A 197 -17.66 -3.85 29.12
N ASP A 198 -16.49 -3.32 28.73
CA ASP A 198 -15.85 -3.56 27.43
C ASP A 198 -15.65 -5.07 27.16
N TYR A 199 -15.34 -5.85 28.21
CA TYR A 199 -15.00 -7.28 28.12
C TYR A 199 -15.07 -7.95 29.50
N GLN A 200 -15.90 -9.00 29.65
CA GLN A 200 -15.98 -9.82 30.87
C GLN A 200 -16.12 -11.31 30.50
N THR A 201 -15.24 -12.13 31.06
CA THR A 201 -15.07 -13.55 30.72
C THR A 201 -15.55 -14.42 31.88
N GLN A 202 -16.30 -15.48 31.55
CA GLN A 202 -16.44 -16.69 32.36
C GLN A 202 -15.36 -17.66 31.90
N TYR A 203 -14.44 -18.07 32.79
CA TYR A 203 -13.25 -18.86 32.40
C TYR A 203 -13.00 -20.02 33.37
N ASP A 204 -13.20 -21.25 32.89
CA ASP A 204 -13.06 -22.50 33.66
C ASP A 204 -13.77 -22.50 35.02
N GLU A 205 -14.95 -21.87 35.07
CA GLU A 205 -15.74 -21.72 36.28
C GLU A 205 -17.21 -22.08 36.05
N SER A 206 -17.86 -22.59 37.10
CA SER A 206 -19.30 -22.87 37.09
C SER A 206 -20.11 -21.58 37.00
N ASP A 207 -21.36 -21.66 36.55
CA ASP A 207 -22.23 -20.48 36.47
C ASP A 207 -22.43 -19.85 37.87
N TYR A 208 -22.44 -20.68 38.92
CA TYR A 208 -22.51 -20.21 40.31
C TYR A 208 -21.24 -19.47 40.74
N ALA A 209 -20.06 -20.04 40.45
CA ALA A 209 -18.79 -19.40 40.76
C ALA A 209 -18.65 -18.06 40.02
N PHE A 210 -19.05 -18.02 38.74
CA PHE A 210 -19.05 -16.81 37.92
C PHE A 210 -19.91 -15.70 38.51
N ILE A 211 -21.21 -15.94 38.73
CA ILE A 211 -22.11 -14.87 39.22
C ILE A 211 -21.74 -14.42 40.63
N THR A 212 -21.35 -15.36 41.52
CA THR A 212 -20.97 -15.00 42.90
C THR A 212 -19.64 -14.25 42.95
N ARG A 213 -18.72 -14.53 42.03
CA ARG A 213 -17.52 -13.73 41.79
C ARG A 213 -17.87 -12.33 41.33
N LEU A 214 -18.68 -12.16 40.28
CA LEU A 214 -19.08 -10.83 39.82
C LEU A 214 -19.80 -10.02 40.91
N MET A 215 -20.69 -10.67 41.66
CA MET A 215 -21.39 -10.07 42.81
C MET A 215 -20.40 -9.58 43.88
N SER A 216 -19.45 -10.43 44.31
CA SER A 216 -18.37 -10.07 45.25
C SER A 216 -17.46 -8.96 44.71
N GLU A 217 -17.11 -9.02 43.42
CA GLU A 217 -16.29 -8.02 42.75
C GLU A 217 -16.97 -6.66 42.59
N HIS A 218 -18.30 -6.58 42.64
CA HIS A 218 -19.07 -5.33 42.46
C HIS A 218 -19.98 -4.97 43.66
N GLY A 219 -19.79 -5.62 44.81
CA GLY A 219 -20.47 -5.27 46.07
C GLY A 219 -21.92 -5.73 46.18
N ILE A 220 -22.43 -6.46 45.19
CA ILE A 220 -23.79 -7.00 45.15
C ILE A 220 -23.86 -8.21 46.09
N SER A 221 -24.91 -8.31 46.89
CA SER A 221 -25.24 -9.49 47.69
C SER A 221 -26.50 -10.19 47.18
N PHE A 222 -26.75 -11.42 47.63
CA PHE A 222 -28.00 -12.13 47.36
C PHE A 222 -28.52 -12.89 48.58
N TYR A 223 -29.81 -13.18 48.59
CA TYR A 223 -30.50 -14.02 49.57
C TYR A 223 -31.72 -14.72 48.94
N PHE A 224 -32.44 -15.52 49.72
CA PHE A 224 -33.64 -16.22 49.27
C PHE A 224 -34.88 -15.78 50.04
N GLU A 225 -35.96 -15.50 49.32
CA GLU A 225 -37.29 -15.35 49.92
C GLU A 225 -38.09 -16.62 49.72
N HIS A 226 -38.54 -17.20 50.84
CA HIS A 226 -39.34 -18.42 50.86
C HIS A 226 -40.83 -18.09 50.90
N THR A 227 -41.56 -18.51 49.88
CA THR A 227 -43.03 -18.51 49.88
C THR A 227 -43.55 -19.93 50.13
N LYS A 228 -44.87 -20.13 50.10
CA LYS A 228 -45.47 -21.46 50.21
C LYS A 228 -45.15 -22.36 49.01
N ASP A 229 -45.11 -21.76 47.81
CA ASP A 229 -45.12 -22.47 46.54
C ASP A 229 -43.77 -22.42 45.81
N ASN A 230 -42.87 -21.52 46.21
CA ASN A 230 -41.52 -21.41 45.65
C ASN A 230 -40.53 -20.73 46.62
N HIS A 231 -39.30 -20.56 46.15
CA HIS A 231 -38.30 -19.67 46.74
C HIS A 231 -37.69 -18.82 45.62
N THR A 232 -37.51 -17.52 45.86
CA THR A 232 -37.01 -16.55 44.87
C THR A 232 -35.61 -16.09 45.28
N LEU A 233 -34.68 -16.04 44.31
CA LEU A 233 -33.36 -15.42 44.50
C LEU A 233 -33.50 -13.89 44.43
N ILE A 234 -33.28 -13.19 45.54
CA ILE A 234 -33.24 -11.72 45.56
C ILE A 234 -31.78 -11.27 45.51
N ILE A 235 -31.48 -10.36 44.58
CA ILE A 235 -30.14 -9.81 44.33
C ILE A 235 -30.16 -8.31 44.65
N THR A 236 -29.37 -7.87 45.63
CA THR A 236 -29.43 -6.51 46.17
C THR A 236 -28.06 -5.98 46.61
N ASP A 237 -27.87 -4.67 46.55
CA ASP A 237 -26.62 -3.97 46.89
C ASP A 237 -26.76 -3.05 48.12
N HIS A 238 -27.93 -3.02 48.78
CA HIS A 238 -28.19 -2.07 49.87
C HIS A 238 -29.14 -2.60 50.96
N VAL A 239 -28.89 -2.18 52.20
CA VAL A 239 -29.63 -2.66 53.40
C VAL A 239 -31.12 -2.30 53.38
N SER A 240 -31.51 -1.21 52.70
CA SER A 240 -32.91 -0.75 52.68
C SER A 240 -33.89 -1.68 51.96
N HIS A 241 -33.38 -2.64 51.18
CA HIS A 241 -34.17 -3.68 50.53
C HIS A 241 -34.48 -4.87 51.45
N LEU A 242 -33.74 -4.99 52.56
CA LEU A 242 -34.00 -6.03 53.56
C LEU A 242 -35.30 -5.73 54.31
N LYS A 243 -36.12 -6.76 54.51
CA LYS A 243 -37.46 -6.62 55.10
C LYS A 243 -37.40 -6.70 56.62
N ARG A 244 -38.31 -6.03 57.31
CA ARG A 244 -38.54 -6.27 58.75
C ARG A 244 -39.42 -7.50 58.92
N HIS A 245 -39.28 -8.22 60.04
CA HIS A 245 -40.11 -9.40 60.29
C HIS A 245 -41.60 -9.02 60.42
N ALA A 246 -42.47 -9.73 59.69
CA ALA A 246 -43.91 -9.44 59.70
C ALA A 246 -44.60 -9.75 61.05
N ASN A 247 -44.03 -10.66 61.85
CA ASN A 247 -44.50 -10.97 63.20
C ASN A 247 -43.79 -10.05 64.23
N PRO A 248 -44.53 -9.26 65.03
CA PRO A 248 -43.95 -8.31 65.99
C PRO A 248 -42.97 -8.90 67.02
N PHE A 249 -43.09 -10.19 67.35
CA PHE A 249 -42.14 -10.87 68.25
C PHE A 249 -40.75 -11.03 67.63
N TYR A 250 -40.68 -11.26 66.31
CA TYR A 250 -39.42 -11.37 65.59
C TYR A 250 -38.89 -10.01 65.13
N ASP A 251 -39.78 -9.02 64.95
CA ASP A 251 -39.39 -7.64 64.65
C ASP A 251 -38.66 -6.96 65.81
N THR A 252 -39.02 -7.28 67.05
CA THR A 252 -38.35 -6.80 68.27
C THR A 252 -37.99 -7.98 69.18
N LEU A 253 -36.75 -8.45 69.10
CA LEU A 253 -36.25 -9.52 69.96
C LEU A 253 -35.78 -8.97 71.32
N THR A 254 -36.33 -9.50 72.41
CA THR A 254 -35.89 -9.20 73.78
C THR A 254 -34.93 -10.29 74.25
N LEU A 255 -33.73 -9.88 74.70
CA LEU A 255 -32.80 -10.75 75.40
C LEU A 255 -33.24 -10.95 76.86
N TYR A 256 -33.37 -12.20 77.29
CA TYR A 256 -33.76 -12.53 78.67
C TYR A 256 -32.56 -12.81 79.59
N PRO A 257 -32.68 -12.62 80.92
CA PRO A 257 -31.60 -12.88 81.86
C PRO A 257 -31.22 -14.38 81.91
N PRO A 258 -29.92 -14.73 82.00
CA PRO A 258 -29.40 -16.10 81.81
C PRO A 258 -29.70 -17.11 82.94
N ASN A 259 -30.76 -16.91 83.72
CA ASN A 259 -31.26 -17.85 84.74
C ASN A 259 -32.80 -17.97 84.75
N GLN A 260 -33.50 -17.36 83.79
CA GLN A 260 -34.95 -17.41 83.73
C GLN A 260 -35.43 -18.73 83.11
N ARG A 261 -36.11 -19.58 83.89
CA ARG A 261 -36.68 -20.84 83.40
C ARG A 261 -37.86 -20.57 82.47
N MET A 262 -37.70 -20.87 81.18
CA MET A 262 -38.76 -20.83 80.18
C MET A 262 -39.33 -22.25 79.93
N PRO A 263 -40.62 -22.39 79.59
CA PRO A 263 -41.19 -23.65 79.13
C PRO A 263 -40.49 -24.20 77.87
N GLU A 264 -40.53 -25.51 77.65
CA GLU A 264 -39.85 -26.15 76.50
C GLU A 264 -40.38 -25.73 75.13
N TYR A 265 -41.69 -25.42 75.04
CA TYR A 265 -42.34 -24.92 73.84
C TYR A 265 -42.14 -23.41 73.59
N ALA A 266 -41.58 -22.67 74.55
CA ALA A 266 -41.52 -21.22 74.49
C ALA A 266 -40.39 -20.73 73.56
N GLU A 267 -40.72 -19.75 72.72
CA GLU A 267 -39.75 -19.06 71.87
C GLU A 267 -39.18 -17.84 72.60
N TYR A 268 -37.86 -17.70 72.63
CA TYR A 268 -37.16 -16.56 73.23
C TYR A 268 -35.70 -16.49 72.74
N LEU A 269 -35.09 -15.31 72.87
CA LEU A 269 -33.66 -15.10 72.66
C LEU A 269 -32.92 -15.33 74.00
N GLU A 270 -31.99 -16.30 74.01
CA GLU A 270 -31.29 -16.74 75.23
C GLU A 270 -29.93 -16.04 75.38
N HIS A 271 -29.19 -15.89 74.28
CA HIS A 271 -27.89 -15.22 74.26
C HIS A 271 -27.78 -14.28 73.06
N PHE A 272 -27.12 -13.14 73.28
CA PHE A 272 -26.70 -12.23 72.21
C PHE A 272 -25.29 -11.74 72.55
N ASN A 273 -24.29 -12.19 71.79
CA ASN A 273 -22.87 -11.98 72.10
C ASN A 273 -22.20 -11.18 70.97
N PRO A 274 -22.08 -9.85 71.09
CA PRO A 274 -21.30 -9.02 70.17
C PRO A 274 -19.82 -9.44 70.12
N LYS A 275 -19.23 -9.37 68.92
CA LYS A 275 -17.84 -9.71 68.62
C LYS A 275 -17.22 -8.64 67.72
N SER A 276 -16.25 -7.92 68.28
CA SER A 276 -15.41 -7.00 67.51
C SER A 276 -14.14 -7.69 67.01
N ARG A 277 -13.70 -7.33 65.80
CA ARG A 277 -12.49 -7.86 65.15
C ARG A 277 -11.65 -6.69 64.61
N LEU A 278 -10.33 -6.80 64.74
CA LEU A 278 -9.40 -5.87 64.11
C LEU A 278 -9.42 -6.05 62.59
N THR A 279 -9.62 -4.96 61.85
CA THR A 279 -9.61 -4.91 60.38
C THR A 279 -8.67 -3.80 59.89
N CYS A 280 -8.42 -3.71 58.58
CA CYS A 280 -7.69 -2.58 58.01
C CYS A 280 -8.50 -1.29 58.22
N ALA A 281 -7.85 -0.22 58.65
CA ALA A 281 -8.49 1.09 58.80
C ALA A 281 -8.51 1.88 57.48
N GLN A 282 -7.58 1.59 56.57
CA GLN A 282 -7.41 2.30 55.30
C GLN A 282 -7.30 1.33 54.13
N SER A 283 -7.75 1.77 52.95
CA SER A 283 -7.45 1.14 51.67
C SER A 283 -6.87 2.16 50.69
N LEU A 284 -6.01 1.67 49.81
CA LEU A 284 -5.50 2.39 48.65
C LEU A 284 -5.58 1.43 47.46
N LEU A 285 -6.45 1.74 46.52
CA LEU A 285 -6.65 0.99 45.28
C LEU A 285 -6.03 1.78 44.14
N SER A 286 -5.28 1.13 43.26
CA SER A 286 -4.62 1.79 42.14
C SER A 286 -4.65 0.93 40.88
N ASP A 287 -4.73 1.59 39.72
CA ASP A 287 -4.87 0.95 38.41
C ASP A 287 -3.97 1.66 37.37
N TYR A 288 -3.84 1.09 36.18
CA TYR A 288 -3.16 1.69 35.03
C TYR A 288 -4.00 1.53 33.76
N GLN A 289 -4.33 2.64 33.11
CA GLN A 289 -5.04 2.65 31.83
C GLN A 289 -4.12 3.11 30.70
N PHE A 290 -3.90 2.27 29.69
CA PHE A 290 -2.95 2.57 28.61
C PHE A 290 -3.43 3.68 27.66
N LYS A 291 -4.74 3.95 27.63
CA LYS A 291 -5.35 5.06 26.87
C LYS A 291 -5.07 6.43 27.52
N THR A 292 -4.88 6.47 28.84
CA THR A 292 -4.57 7.68 29.63
C THR A 292 -3.37 7.44 30.57
N PRO A 293 -2.17 7.13 30.04
CA PRO A 293 -1.06 6.56 30.82
C PRO A 293 -0.43 7.52 31.85
N ASN A 294 -0.75 8.82 31.78
CA ASN A 294 -0.29 9.86 32.70
C ASN A 294 -1.36 10.22 33.75
N GLU A 295 -2.54 9.61 33.71
CA GLU A 295 -3.62 9.86 34.66
C GLU A 295 -3.37 9.06 35.95
N PRO A 296 -3.30 9.72 37.13
CA PRO A 296 -3.05 9.03 38.39
C PRO A 296 -4.31 8.31 38.88
N LEU A 297 -4.55 7.10 38.38
CA LEU A 297 -5.63 6.23 38.82
C LEU A 297 -5.30 5.62 40.21
N MET A 298 -5.61 6.40 41.25
CA MET A 298 -5.50 6.03 42.66
C MET A 298 -6.73 6.49 43.44
N ALA A 299 -7.31 5.60 44.24
CA ALA A 299 -8.40 5.88 45.16
C ALA A 299 -8.00 5.50 46.59
N HIS A 300 -8.24 6.40 47.54
CA HIS A 300 -7.94 6.21 48.96
C HIS A 300 -9.17 6.53 49.81
N ASP A 301 -9.47 5.68 50.80
CA ASP A 301 -10.52 5.92 51.78
C ASP A 301 -10.14 5.29 53.13
N THR A 302 -10.81 5.74 54.19
CA THR A 302 -10.56 5.36 55.59
C THR A 302 -11.89 5.01 56.25
N ILE A 303 -11.89 4.08 57.21
CA ILE A 303 -13.07 3.75 58.01
C ILE A 303 -13.50 4.98 58.85
N LYS A 304 -14.52 5.68 58.36
CA LYS A 304 -15.19 6.79 59.05
C LYS A 304 -15.88 6.24 60.32
N GLY A 305 -15.64 6.89 61.47
CA GLY A 305 -16.30 6.57 62.74
C GLY A 305 -15.43 5.91 63.82
N VAL A 306 -14.18 5.51 63.53
CA VAL A 306 -13.27 5.02 64.58
C VAL A 306 -12.73 6.21 65.39
N GLN A 307 -13.33 6.50 66.54
CA GLN A 307 -12.73 7.44 67.49
C GLN A 307 -11.43 6.83 68.05
N THR A 308 -10.29 7.33 67.57
CA THR A 308 -8.97 6.95 68.09
C THR A 308 -8.43 8.07 68.98
N ASP A 309 -8.02 7.70 70.19
CA ASP A 309 -7.19 8.55 71.02
C ASP A 309 -5.76 8.46 70.49
N THR A 310 -5.34 9.44 69.71
CA THR A 310 -4.02 9.48 69.06
C THR A 310 -2.86 9.56 70.05
N HIS A 311 -3.11 9.85 71.33
CA HIS A 311 -2.11 9.74 72.39
C HIS A 311 -1.86 8.30 72.86
N LYS A 312 -2.67 7.32 72.43
CA LYS A 312 -2.47 5.89 72.69
C LYS A 312 -1.79 5.23 71.48
N PRO A 313 -0.51 4.78 71.59
CA PRO A 313 0.26 4.32 70.43
C PRO A 313 -0.36 3.09 69.73
N HIS A 314 -1.07 2.24 70.46
CA HIS A 314 -1.79 1.10 69.87
C HIS A 314 -3.03 1.52 69.07
N GLN A 315 -3.70 2.63 69.41
CA GLN A 315 -4.84 3.14 68.64
C GLN A 315 -4.38 3.91 67.40
N ALA A 316 -3.30 4.68 67.52
CA ALA A 316 -2.64 5.30 66.38
C ALA A 316 -2.18 4.25 65.35
N LEU A 317 -1.54 3.15 65.79
CA LEU A 317 -1.13 2.05 64.91
C LEU A 317 -2.31 1.48 64.12
N ILE A 318 -3.47 1.24 64.76
CA ILE A 318 -4.67 0.71 64.10
C ILE A 318 -5.13 1.66 62.98
N HIS A 319 -5.12 2.97 63.21
CA HIS A 319 -5.47 3.97 62.19
C HIS A 319 -4.53 3.97 60.98
N HIS A 320 -3.29 3.48 61.13
CA HIS A 320 -2.30 3.34 60.04
C HIS A 320 -2.29 1.94 59.38
N LEU A 321 -3.16 1.01 59.78
CA LEU A 321 -3.27 -0.29 59.11
C LEU A 321 -3.95 -0.12 57.73
N GLN A 322 -3.11 -0.04 56.71
CA GLN A 322 -3.49 0.19 55.31
C GLN A 322 -3.31 -1.09 54.48
N ARG A 323 -4.27 -1.37 53.58
CA ARG A 323 -4.09 -2.35 52.50
C ARG A 323 -3.93 -1.61 51.17
N TYR A 324 -2.92 -1.99 50.41
CA TYR A 324 -2.69 -1.52 49.05
C TYR A 324 -3.05 -2.63 48.05
N GLU A 325 -3.83 -2.29 47.02
CA GLU A 325 -4.16 -3.19 45.92
C GLU A 325 -3.84 -2.52 44.57
N TRP A 326 -3.08 -3.23 43.74
CA TRP A 326 -2.69 -2.79 42.40
C TRP A 326 -3.42 -3.62 41.33
N HIS A 327 -3.92 -2.94 40.31
CA HIS A 327 -4.60 -3.50 39.15
C HIS A 327 -4.00 -2.93 37.85
N GLN A 328 -4.39 -3.52 36.73
CA GLN A 328 -3.99 -3.03 35.41
C GLN A 328 -5.17 -3.16 34.45
N GLY A 329 -5.61 -2.01 33.92
CA GLY A 329 -6.69 -1.86 32.94
C GLY A 329 -8.08 -2.28 33.42
N ARG A 330 -8.32 -2.43 34.73
CA ARG A 330 -9.58 -3.00 35.25
C ARG A 330 -10.71 -1.99 35.35
N ARG A 331 -10.39 -0.71 35.56
CA ARG A 331 -11.37 0.39 35.70
C ARG A 331 -11.23 1.41 34.58
N ALA A 332 -12.36 2.00 34.18
CA ALA A 332 -12.44 2.96 33.09
C ALA A 332 -12.02 4.38 33.51
N GLY A 333 -12.09 4.72 34.80
CA GLY A 333 -11.70 6.03 35.33
C GLY A 333 -11.73 6.12 36.86
N GLY A 334 -11.41 7.31 37.38
CA GLY A 334 -11.26 7.58 38.82
C GLY A 334 -12.51 7.33 39.66
N ASP A 335 -13.70 7.71 39.18
CA ASP A 335 -14.95 7.57 39.95
C ASP A 335 -15.34 6.10 40.19
N GLU A 336 -15.06 5.24 39.21
CA GLU A 336 -15.29 3.79 39.30
C GLU A 336 -14.30 3.14 40.28
N LEU A 337 -13.05 3.61 40.27
CA LEU A 337 -12.01 3.21 41.22
C LEU A 337 -12.36 3.66 42.66
N ALA A 338 -12.88 4.88 42.82
CA ALA A 338 -13.35 5.42 44.10
C ALA A 338 -14.53 4.60 44.64
N THR A 339 -15.56 4.37 43.82
CA THR A 339 -16.72 3.53 44.17
C THR A 339 -16.27 2.13 44.61
N LYS A 340 -15.34 1.52 43.87
CA LYS A 340 -14.83 0.19 44.25
C LYS A 340 -14.03 0.21 45.55
N ASN A 341 -13.28 1.27 45.82
CA ASN A 341 -12.54 1.45 47.06
C ASN A 341 -13.47 1.67 48.27
N GLU A 342 -14.58 2.38 48.10
CA GLU A 342 -15.62 2.51 49.14
C GLU A 342 -16.28 1.16 49.47
N GLN A 343 -16.57 0.33 48.47
CA GLN A 343 -17.05 -1.05 48.70
C GLN A 343 -16.03 -1.91 49.46
N LEU A 344 -14.74 -1.73 49.19
CA LEU A 344 -13.68 -2.45 49.90
C LEU A 344 -13.63 -2.03 51.38
N ILE A 345 -13.69 -0.72 51.67
CA ILE A 345 -13.83 -0.20 53.04
C ILE A 345 -15.10 -0.70 53.72
N ALA A 346 -16.23 -0.75 53.01
CA ALA A 346 -17.48 -1.30 53.54
C ALA A 346 -17.32 -2.77 53.97
N SER A 347 -16.55 -3.58 53.24
CA SER A 347 -16.29 -4.98 53.60
C SER A 347 -15.51 -5.11 54.92
N TYR A 348 -14.55 -4.20 55.17
CA TYR A 348 -13.83 -4.14 56.46
C TYR A 348 -14.73 -3.66 57.60
N ARG A 349 -15.63 -2.68 57.36
CA ARG A 349 -16.63 -2.30 58.37
C ARG A 349 -17.54 -3.47 58.72
N HIS A 350 -18.04 -4.18 57.73
CA HIS A 350 -18.87 -5.37 57.93
C HIS A 350 -18.13 -6.43 58.76
N GLN A 351 -16.86 -6.73 58.45
CA GLN A 351 -16.04 -7.68 59.23
C GLN A 351 -15.66 -7.21 60.65
N SER A 352 -15.77 -5.90 60.96
CA SER A 352 -15.28 -5.31 62.22
C SER A 352 -16.16 -5.54 63.45
N LEU A 353 -17.49 -5.63 63.27
CA LEU A 353 -18.45 -5.85 64.34
C LEU A 353 -19.58 -6.76 63.86
N SER A 354 -19.71 -7.90 64.52
CA SER A 354 -20.79 -8.88 64.35
C SER A 354 -21.36 -9.22 65.72
N ALA A 355 -22.44 -10.00 65.77
CA ALA A 355 -22.90 -10.65 66.99
C ALA A 355 -23.31 -12.09 66.70
N THR A 356 -23.03 -13.01 67.62
CA THR A 356 -23.60 -14.36 67.59
C THR A 356 -24.69 -14.48 68.63
N ALA A 357 -25.88 -14.82 68.16
CA ALA A 357 -27.10 -14.96 68.92
C ALA A 357 -27.53 -16.43 68.98
N HIS A 358 -28.22 -16.82 70.06
CA HIS A 358 -28.73 -18.17 70.27
C HIS A 358 -30.07 -18.11 71.02
N GLY A 359 -31.02 -18.97 70.65
CA GLY A 359 -32.32 -19.07 71.31
C GLY A 359 -33.28 -20.03 70.61
N ARG A 360 -34.48 -20.15 71.15
CA ARG A 360 -35.48 -21.13 70.70
C ARG A 360 -36.42 -20.55 69.64
N LEU A 361 -35.84 -20.12 68.53
CA LEU A 361 -36.53 -19.32 67.51
C LEU A 361 -36.84 -20.14 66.25
N LYS A 362 -38.10 -20.55 66.06
CA LYS A 362 -38.61 -21.27 64.87
C LYS A 362 -38.77 -20.34 63.66
N GLY A 363 -39.19 -19.10 63.90
CA GLY A 363 -39.66 -18.17 62.87
C GLY A 363 -38.65 -17.12 62.38
N ILE A 364 -37.43 -17.08 62.94
CA ILE A 364 -36.39 -16.14 62.49
C ILE A 364 -35.94 -16.49 61.06
N GLN A 365 -35.54 -15.48 60.28
CA GLN A 365 -35.20 -15.62 58.85
C GLN A 365 -33.96 -14.80 58.52
N VAL A 366 -33.18 -15.26 57.55
CA VAL A 366 -32.05 -14.51 57.00
C VAL A 366 -32.55 -13.30 56.20
N ALA A 367 -31.69 -12.30 56.01
CA ALA A 367 -31.95 -11.09 55.23
C ALA A 367 -33.12 -10.24 55.75
N HIS A 368 -33.44 -10.40 57.04
CA HIS A 368 -34.43 -9.60 57.74
C HIS A 368 -33.78 -8.75 58.84
N LEU A 369 -34.40 -7.60 59.15
CA LEU A 369 -34.03 -6.77 60.29
C LEU A 369 -34.88 -7.11 61.52
N PHE A 370 -34.26 -6.98 62.69
CA PHE A 370 -34.92 -6.94 63.99
C PHE A 370 -34.28 -5.86 64.88
N THR A 371 -35.06 -5.30 65.81
CA THR A 371 -34.56 -4.44 66.87
C THR A 371 -34.21 -5.29 68.09
N LEU A 372 -32.98 -5.18 68.60
CA LEU A 372 -32.59 -5.83 69.85
C LEU A 372 -33.03 -4.98 71.06
N THR A 373 -33.60 -5.61 72.07
CA THR A 373 -33.92 -5.00 73.37
C THR A 373 -33.48 -5.87 74.54
N GLY A 374 -33.33 -5.27 75.73
CA GLY A 374 -32.94 -5.99 76.95
C GLY A 374 -31.44 -6.31 77.08
N HIS A 375 -30.60 -5.93 76.12
CA HIS A 375 -29.16 -6.16 76.21
C HIS A 375 -28.49 -5.20 77.23
N PRO A 376 -27.59 -5.68 78.12
CA PRO A 376 -27.00 -4.86 79.19
C PRO A 376 -26.19 -3.64 78.70
N HIS A 377 -25.52 -3.76 77.54
CA HIS A 377 -24.88 -2.61 76.90
C HIS A 377 -25.87 -1.87 76.00
N GLN A 378 -26.19 -0.63 76.37
CA GLN A 378 -27.19 0.20 75.69
C GLN A 378 -26.94 0.37 74.19
N SER A 379 -25.68 0.47 73.76
CA SER A 379 -25.27 0.64 72.36
C SER A 379 -25.59 -0.56 71.45
N MET A 380 -25.93 -1.73 72.03
CA MET A 380 -26.31 -2.92 71.27
C MET A 380 -27.83 -3.02 71.08
N ASN A 381 -28.64 -2.27 71.84
CA ASN A 381 -30.09 -2.20 71.67
C ASN A 381 -30.43 -1.29 70.47
N THR A 382 -30.19 -1.82 69.28
CA THR A 382 -30.33 -1.13 67.99
C THR A 382 -30.88 -2.11 66.95
N ASP A 383 -30.99 -1.68 65.69
CA ASP A 383 -31.39 -2.55 64.57
C ASP A 383 -30.22 -3.41 64.08
N TRP A 384 -30.49 -4.69 63.89
CA TRP A 384 -29.56 -5.71 63.43
C TRP A 384 -30.15 -6.49 62.24
N VAL A 385 -29.29 -6.87 61.30
CA VAL A 385 -29.60 -7.73 60.15
C VAL A 385 -29.22 -9.17 60.47
N VAL A 386 -30.13 -10.13 60.28
CA VAL A 386 -29.83 -11.56 60.35
C VAL A 386 -29.07 -11.99 59.09
N TYR A 387 -27.78 -12.23 59.20
CA TYR A 387 -26.90 -12.51 58.06
C TYR A 387 -26.75 -14.00 57.77
N ALA A 388 -26.67 -14.82 58.81
CA ALA A 388 -26.60 -16.28 58.69
C ALA A 388 -27.32 -16.92 59.87
N LEU A 389 -28.04 -18.01 59.65
CA LEU A 389 -28.63 -18.83 60.70
C LEU A 389 -28.28 -20.30 60.52
N GLN A 390 -28.19 -20.99 61.64
CA GLN A 390 -28.20 -22.44 61.77
C GLN A 390 -29.33 -22.79 62.73
N MET A 391 -30.21 -23.72 62.34
CA MET A 391 -31.37 -24.11 63.15
C MET A 391 -31.57 -25.63 63.18
N SER A 392 -32.06 -26.14 64.31
CA SER A 392 -32.55 -27.50 64.48
C SER A 392 -33.94 -27.44 65.11
N ILE A 393 -34.95 -27.93 64.40
CA ILE A 393 -36.33 -28.04 64.88
C ILE A 393 -36.65 -29.52 65.09
N LYS A 394 -37.16 -29.85 66.28
CA LYS A 394 -37.48 -31.22 66.71
C LYS A 394 -38.79 -31.26 67.49
N PRO A 395 -39.52 -32.40 67.51
CA PRO A 395 -40.69 -32.52 68.37
C PRO A 395 -40.25 -32.47 69.84
N ILE A 396 -41.11 -31.94 70.71
CA ILE A 396 -40.83 -31.89 72.16
C ILE A 396 -41.00 -33.28 72.80
N ASP A 397 -41.87 -34.10 72.24
CA ASP A 397 -42.18 -35.45 72.69
C ASP A 397 -41.87 -36.41 71.55
N GLU A 398 -40.77 -37.16 71.67
CA GLU A 398 -40.29 -38.07 70.62
C GLU A 398 -41.05 -39.42 70.61
N ASP A 399 -41.72 -39.77 71.72
CA ASP A 399 -42.39 -41.05 71.93
C ASP A 399 -43.92 -40.98 71.76
N ASN A 400 -44.58 -39.88 72.14
CA ASN A 400 -46.01 -39.73 71.91
C ASN A 400 -46.30 -39.30 70.46
N ASN A 401 -47.01 -40.18 69.73
CA ASN A 401 -47.42 -40.06 68.32
C ASN A 401 -48.32 -38.85 67.97
N THR A 402 -48.44 -37.85 68.84
CA THR A 402 -49.29 -36.67 68.66
C THR A 402 -48.64 -35.57 67.82
N HIS A 403 -47.30 -35.43 67.86
CA HIS A 403 -46.53 -34.44 67.09
C HIS A 403 -47.19 -33.03 67.02
N GLN A 404 -47.62 -32.51 68.18
CA GLN A 404 -48.35 -31.23 68.29
C GLN A 404 -47.46 -30.01 68.55
N TYR A 405 -46.29 -30.18 69.16
CA TYR A 405 -45.40 -29.08 69.55
C TYR A 405 -43.95 -29.38 69.16
N TYR A 406 -43.24 -28.34 68.74
CA TYR A 406 -41.86 -28.39 68.30
C TYR A 406 -41.01 -27.36 69.06
N THR A 407 -39.84 -27.79 69.49
CA THR A 407 -38.78 -26.91 69.98
C THR A 407 -37.82 -26.57 68.84
N ALA A 408 -37.16 -25.42 68.94
CA ALA A 408 -36.06 -25.01 68.08
C ALA A 408 -34.81 -24.79 68.91
N ASP A 409 -33.66 -25.17 68.37
CA ASP A 409 -32.35 -24.65 68.71
C ASP A 409 -31.88 -23.84 67.50
N THR A 410 -31.83 -22.51 67.63
CA THR A 410 -31.45 -21.61 66.53
C THR A 410 -30.33 -20.69 66.97
N SER A 411 -29.21 -20.79 66.26
CA SER A 411 -28.04 -19.93 66.41
C SER A 411 -27.90 -19.07 65.15
N PHE A 412 -27.71 -17.76 65.29
CA PHE A 412 -27.57 -16.86 64.13
C PHE A 412 -26.48 -15.82 64.32
N THR A 413 -25.89 -15.37 63.21
CA THR A 413 -24.96 -14.26 63.16
C THR A 413 -25.69 -13.03 62.65
N ALA A 414 -25.56 -11.92 63.37
CA ALA A 414 -26.15 -10.65 63.03
C ALA A 414 -25.10 -9.54 62.87
N TYR A 415 -25.39 -8.54 62.05
CA TYR A 415 -24.57 -7.34 61.88
C TYR A 415 -25.43 -6.08 62.08
N PRO A 416 -24.86 -4.94 62.53
CA PRO A 416 -25.63 -3.71 62.72
C PRO A 416 -26.23 -3.25 61.39
N ALA A 417 -27.49 -2.79 61.39
CA ALA A 417 -28.15 -2.28 60.18
C ALA A 417 -27.48 -1.00 59.61
N THR A 418 -26.59 -0.36 60.39
CA THR A 418 -25.75 0.76 59.96
C THR A 418 -24.52 0.35 59.14
N HIS A 419 -24.21 -0.95 59.03
CA HIS A 419 -23.14 -1.46 58.20
C HIS A 419 -23.66 -1.79 56.79
N PRO A 420 -22.96 -1.38 55.71
CA PRO A 420 -23.40 -1.72 54.35
C PRO A 420 -23.44 -3.23 54.09
N LEU A 421 -24.37 -3.63 53.23
CA LEU A 421 -24.58 -5.01 52.81
C LEU A 421 -23.63 -5.35 51.66
N VAL A 422 -22.47 -5.91 51.97
CA VAL A 422 -21.48 -6.33 50.96
C VAL A 422 -20.99 -7.76 51.21
N PRO A 423 -20.63 -8.53 50.17
CA PRO A 423 -20.04 -9.86 50.35
C PRO A 423 -18.71 -9.78 51.11
N THR A 424 -18.62 -10.54 52.20
CA THR A 424 -17.45 -10.56 53.10
C THR A 424 -16.40 -11.60 52.72
N THR A 425 -16.79 -12.62 51.95
CA THR A 425 -15.92 -13.67 51.43
C THR A 425 -15.52 -13.32 50.00
N PRO A 426 -14.24 -13.04 49.71
CA PRO A 426 -13.79 -12.80 48.34
C PRO A 426 -13.81 -14.12 47.56
N CYS A 427 -14.56 -14.18 46.47
CA CYS A 427 -14.45 -15.27 45.51
C CYS A 427 -13.21 -15.02 44.63
N PRO A 428 -12.19 -15.90 44.61
CA PRO A 428 -11.00 -15.68 43.79
C PRO A 428 -11.34 -15.80 42.30
N ARG A 429 -10.79 -14.89 41.49
CA ARG A 429 -10.91 -14.94 40.03
C ARG A 429 -10.11 -16.13 39.47
N PRO A 430 -10.64 -16.91 38.51
CA PRO A 430 -9.88 -17.97 37.87
C PRO A 430 -8.63 -17.41 37.18
N ILE A 431 -7.54 -18.17 37.22
CA ILE A 431 -6.24 -17.76 36.66
C ILE A 431 -6.15 -18.28 35.23
N ALA A 432 -6.26 -17.37 34.26
CA ALA A 432 -6.00 -17.67 32.86
C ALA A 432 -4.51 -17.96 32.64
N ARG A 433 -4.25 -18.89 31.72
CA ARG A 433 -2.90 -19.28 31.29
C ARG A 433 -2.70 -18.90 29.84
N THR A 434 -1.44 -18.70 29.46
CA THR A 434 -1.04 -18.48 28.07
C THR A 434 -1.60 -19.58 27.16
N GLN A 435 -2.28 -19.18 26.09
CA GLN A 435 -2.95 -20.06 25.13
C GLN A 435 -2.82 -19.50 23.70
N THR A 436 -3.33 -20.17 22.67
CA THR A 436 -3.36 -19.61 21.31
C THR A 436 -4.76 -19.22 20.87
N ALA A 437 -4.84 -18.31 19.91
CA ALA A 437 -6.08 -17.84 19.28
C ALA A 437 -5.83 -17.54 17.79
N THR A 438 -6.90 -17.48 17.00
CA THR A 438 -6.84 -17.14 15.57
C THR A 438 -7.19 -15.67 15.38
N VAL A 439 -6.36 -14.93 14.65
CA VAL A 439 -6.62 -13.52 14.30
C VAL A 439 -7.76 -13.42 13.30
N VAL A 440 -8.65 -12.46 13.50
CA VAL A 440 -9.90 -12.33 12.73
C VAL A 440 -10.12 -10.91 12.22
N ALA A 441 -10.84 -10.82 11.10
CA ALA A 441 -11.21 -9.58 10.43
C ALA A 441 -12.59 -9.73 9.76
N PRO A 442 -13.30 -8.62 9.49
CA PRO A 442 -14.48 -8.59 8.62
C PRO A 442 -14.24 -9.24 7.25
N GLU A 443 -15.32 -9.70 6.61
CA GLU A 443 -15.24 -10.33 5.29
C GLU A 443 -14.58 -9.40 4.25
N GLY A 444 -13.53 -9.89 3.59
CA GLY A 444 -12.76 -9.14 2.59
C GLY A 444 -11.61 -8.28 3.14
N GLU A 445 -11.45 -8.18 4.46
CA GLU A 445 -10.34 -7.43 5.10
C GLU A 445 -9.20 -8.37 5.53
N GLU A 446 -7.95 -8.04 5.21
CA GLU A 446 -6.79 -8.87 5.57
C GLU A 446 -6.18 -8.49 6.93
N ILE A 447 -6.37 -7.23 7.37
CA ILE A 447 -5.82 -6.65 8.59
C ILE A 447 -6.90 -5.77 9.23
N HIS A 448 -7.46 -6.20 10.36
CA HIS A 448 -8.44 -5.41 11.12
C HIS A 448 -7.78 -4.88 12.40
N THR A 449 -7.58 -3.57 12.46
CA THR A 449 -6.82 -2.90 13.55
C THR A 449 -7.42 -1.55 13.93
N ASP A 450 -7.18 -1.12 15.17
CA ASP A 450 -7.48 0.24 15.63
C ASP A 450 -6.25 1.16 15.65
N GLN A 451 -6.44 2.40 16.13
CA GLN A 451 -5.40 3.43 16.24
C GLN A 451 -4.22 3.07 17.17
N TYR A 452 -4.35 2.03 18.00
CA TYR A 452 -3.31 1.57 18.92
C TYR A 452 -2.60 0.30 18.42
N GLY A 453 -2.87 -0.14 17.19
CA GLY A 453 -2.32 -1.38 16.64
C GLY A 453 -2.91 -2.65 17.28
N ARG A 454 -4.12 -2.56 17.85
CA ARG A 454 -4.81 -3.69 18.49
C ARG A 454 -5.60 -4.48 17.46
N ILE A 455 -5.66 -5.80 17.65
CA ILE A 455 -6.37 -6.72 16.76
C ILE A 455 -7.49 -7.47 17.50
N LYS A 456 -8.40 -8.08 16.75
CA LYS A 456 -9.41 -9.02 17.26
C LYS A 456 -8.97 -10.47 17.05
N VAL A 457 -9.31 -11.36 17.98
CA VAL A 457 -8.97 -12.80 17.93
C VAL A 457 -10.15 -13.70 18.34
N LYS A 458 -10.32 -14.84 17.69
CA LYS A 458 -11.21 -15.92 18.14
C LYS A 458 -10.43 -16.94 18.96
N PHE A 459 -10.81 -17.12 20.23
CA PHE A 459 -10.28 -18.19 21.07
C PHE A 459 -10.84 -19.55 20.64
N HIS A 460 -10.06 -20.62 20.78
CA HIS A 460 -10.48 -21.97 20.35
C HIS A 460 -11.66 -22.55 21.13
N TRP A 461 -11.90 -22.05 22.35
CA TRP A 461 -13.04 -22.41 23.19
C TRP A 461 -14.25 -21.47 23.03
N ASP A 462 -14.11 -20.38 22.28
CA ASP A 462 -15.21 -19.44 22.05
C ASP A 462 -16.25 -20.05 21.11
N LYS A 463 -17.46 -20.27 21.65
CA LYS A 463 -18.59 -20.88 20.95
C LYS A 463 -19.53 -19.76 20.49
N PRO A 464 -20.04 -19.79 19.25
CA PRO A 464 -21.11 -18.88 18.85
C PRO A 464 -22.31 -19.01 19.80
N THR A 465 -22.72 -17.84 20.33
CA THR A 465 -23.95 -17.50 21.09
C THR A 465 -24.57 -18.50 22.09
N LEU A 466 -24.94 -17.99 23.28
CA LEU A 466 -25.60 -18.76 24.34
C LEU A 466 -26.89 -19.47 23.90
N THR A 467 -27.63 -18.93 22.94
CA THR A 467 -28.82 -19.58 22.35
C THR A 467 -28.53 -20.93 21.70
N GLN A 468 -27.28 -21.22 21.31
CA GLN A 468 -26.85 -22.54 20.82
C GLN A 468 -26.44 -23.52 21.94
N ARG A 469 -26.51 -23.14 23.22
CA ARG A 469 -26.27 -24.06 24.36
C ARG A 469 -27.49 -24.93 24.71
N HIS A 470 -28.68 -24.65 24.21
CA HIS A 470 -29.89 -25.38 24.61
C HIS A 470 -29.99 -26.76 23.96
N LEU A 471 -29.68 -27.80 24.77
CA LEU A 471 -30.15 -29.18 24.67
C LEU A 471 -30.07 -29.87 23.29
N VAL A 472 -29.19 -30.88 23.22
CA VAL A 472 -28.91 -31.78 22.07
C VAL A 472 -28.00 -31.16 21.01
N ASP A 473 -26.87 -31.84 20.80
CA ASP A 473 -25.84 -31.51 19.82
C ASP A 473 -26.33 -31.83 18.39
N ASN A 474 -27.06 -30.89 17.80
CA ASN A 474 -27.51 -30.93 16.40
C ASN A 474 -26.80 -29.85 15.56
N ARG A 475 -25.46 -29.84 15.59
CA ARG A 475 -24.68 -29.11 14.59
C ARG A 475 -24.79 -29.79 13.23
N THR A 476 -25.76 -29.39 12.42
CA THR A 476 -25.72 -29.64 10.98
C THR A 476 -24.55 -28.85 10.39
N GLY A 477 -23.66 -29.52 9.64
CA GLY A 477 -22.36 -28.99 9.23
C GLY A 477 -22.34 -27.86 8.19
N ASP A 478 -23.39 -27.05 8.10
CA ASP A 478 -23.54 -25.90 7.20
C ASP A 478 -23.56 -24.54 7.94
N ASP A 479 -23.51 -24.52 9.28
CA ASP A 479 -23.30 -23.30 10.06
C ASP A 479 -21.87 -22.78 9.82
N LYS A 480 -21.72 -21.99 8.75
CA LYS A 480 -20.56 -21.13 8.55
C LYS A 480 -20.58 -20.06 9.64
N ASP A 481 -19.74 -20.25 10.65
CA ASP A 481 -19.41 -19.23 11.65
C ASP A 481 -19.21 -17.87 10.96
N ASP A 482 -20.15 -16.95 11.17
CA ASP A 482 -20.03 -15.58 10.70
C ASP A 482 -18.92 -14.90 11.48
N LEU A 483 -17.74 -14.83 10.87
CA LEU A 483 -16.53 -14.24 11.48
C LEU A 483 -16.68 -12.72 11.75
N SER A 484 -17.77 -12.07 11.30
CA SER A 484 -18.10 -10.70 11.72
C SER A 484 -18.73 -10.62 13.12
N GLN A 485 -19.29 -11.71 13.64
CA GLN A 485 -19.99 -11.77 14.94
C GLN A 485 -19.11 -12.29 16.09
N ILE A 486 -17.80 -12.01 16.04
CA ILE A 486 -16.86 -12.54 17.03
C ILE A 486 -16.89 -11.67 18.30
N ASN A 487 -17.31 -12.29 19.40
CA ASN A 487 -17.32 -11.75 20.74
C ASN A 487 -15.88 -11.65 21.30
N THR A 488 -15.06 -10.77 20.73
CA THR A 488 -13.71 -10.45 21.22
C THR A 488 -13.47 -8.93 21.24
N CYS A 489 -12.80 -8.46 22.29
CA CYS A 489 -12.38 -7.06 22.39
C CYS A 489 -11.12 -6.81 21.53
N TYR A 490 -10.60 -5.58 21.56
CA TYR A 490 -9.36 -5.22 20.88
C TYR A 490 -8.15 -5.50 21.78
N LEU A 491 -7.38 -6.55 21.45
CA LEU A 491 -6.19 -7.00 22.17
C LEU A 491 -4.95 -6.23 21.71
N ARG A 492 -4.13 -5.77 22.66
CA ARG A 492 -2.81 -5.17 22.37
C ARG A 492 -1.84 -6.21 21.81
N VAL A 493 -1.09 -5.83 20.79
CA VAL A 493 -0.03 -6.66 20.19
C VAL A 493 1.33 -6.23 20.76
N ALA A 494 2.06 -7.18 21.34
CA ALA A 494 3.44 -6.97 21.75
C ALA A 494 4.34 -6.80 20.51
N SER A 495 5.11 -5.71 20.49
CA SER A 495 6.15 -5.50 19.47
C SER A 495 7.54 -5.70 20.08
N THR A 496 8.50 -6.10 19.25
CA THR A 496 9.92 -6.22 19.59
C THR A 496 10.56 -4.88 19.96
N TRP A 497 10.02 -3.77 19.44
CA TRP A 497 10.47 -2.40 19.77
C TRP A 497 9.31 -1.43 19.55
N ALA A 498 8.98 -0.62 20.55
CA ALA A 498 7.96 0.42 20.45
C ALA A 498 8.38 1.67 21.22
N GLY A 499 8.13 2.84 20.64
CA GLY A 499 8.37 4.15 21.22
C GLY A 499 7.47 5.21 20.58
N ASP A 500 7.65 6.48 20.96
CA ASP A 500 6.82 7.58 20.47
C ASP A 500 7.10 7.87 18.98
N HIS A 501 6.22 7.40 18.10
CA HIS A 501 6.34 7.46 16.64
C HIS A 501 7.59 6.74 16.05
N TYR A 502 8.21 5.81 16.78
CA TYR A 502 9.28 4.95 16.28
C TYR A 502 9.20 3.51 16.82
N GLY A 503 9.89 2.58 16.16
CA GLY A 503 9.96 1.16 16.53
C GLY A 503 9.63 0.22 15.38
N HIS A 504 9.21 -0.99 15.72
CA HIS A 504 8.79 -2.03 14.79
C HIS A 504 7.26 -2.19 14.84
N ILE A 505 6.62 -2.38 13.69
CA ILE A 505 5.20 -2.71 13.59
C ILE A 505 4.97 -3.79 12.53
N ALA A 506 4.47 -4.93 12.97
CA ALA A 506 4.08 -6.06 12.13
C ALA A 506 2.77 -6.62 12.68
N LEU A 507 1.65 -6.05 12.23
CA LEU A 507 0.32 -6.46 12.69
C LEU A 507 0.01 -7.89 12.18
N PRO A 508 -0.38 -8.81 13.08
CA PRO A 508 -0.89 -10.11 12.68
C PRO A 508 -2.11 -9.98 11.76
N ARG A 509 -2.18 -10.83 10.74
CA ARG A 509 -3.24 -10.81 9.70
C ARG A 509 -4.31 -11.86 9.98
N ALA A 510 -5.50 -11.67 9.41
CA ALA A 510 -6.60 -12.63 9.53
C ALA A 510 -6.16 -14.06 9.14
N GLY A 511 -6.54 -15.04 9.96
CA GLY A 511 -6.16 -16.46 9.79
C GLY A 511 -4.79 -16.84 10.34
N GLN A 512 -3.98 -15.89 10.83
CA GLN A 512 -2.74 -16.21 11.56
C GLN A 512 -3.04 -16.66 12.99
N GLU A 513 -2.19 -17.54 13.51
CA GLU A 513 -2.26 -17.98 14.90
C GLU A 513 -1.33 -17.13 15.78
N VAL A 514 -1.87 -16.68 16.91
CA VAL A 514 -1.20 -15.81 17.87
C VAL A 514 -1.22 -16.42 19.28
N ILE A 515 -0.16 -16.15 20.03
CA ILE A 515 -0.06 -16.45 21.46
C ILE A 515 -0.81 -15.35 22.21
N ILE A 516 -1.80 -15.73 23.00
CA ILE A 516 -2.49 -14.85 23.94
C ILE A 516 -1.99 -15.11 25.35
N ASP A 517 -1.59 -14.05 26.04
CA ASP A 517 -1.23 -14.07 27.45
C ASP A 517 -2.05 -13.04 28.22
N PHE A 518 -2.03 -13.10 29.55
CA PHE A 518 -2.99 -12.38 30.40
C PHE A 518 -2.30 -11.57 31.50
N PHE A 519 -2.56 -10.26 31.57
CA PHE A 519 -1.96 -9.42 32.62
C PHE A 519 -2.38 -9.90 34.01
N GLY A 520 -1.39 -10.31 34.83
CA GLY A 520 -1.64 -10.89 36.16
C GLY A 520 -2.39 -12.22 36.16
N GLY A 521 -2.47 -12.93 35.02
CA GLY A 521 -3.30 -14.12 34.86
C GLY A 521 -4.81 -13.83 34.85
N ASN A 522 -5.22 -12.58 34.66
CA ASN A 522 -6.62 -12.16 34.64
C ASN A 522 -7.28 -12.48 33.28
N PRO A 523 -8.31 -13.36 33.20
CA PRO A 523 -9.00 -13.71 31.95
C PRO A 523 -9.54 -12.51 31.16
N ASP A 524 -9.86 -11.40 31.85
CA ASP A 524 -10.42 -10.20 31.23
C ASP A 524 -9.37 -9.26 30.63
N MET A 525 -8.07 -9.55 30.83
CA MET A 525 -6.96 -8.72 30.36
C MET A 525 -6.03 -9.45 29.35
N PRO A 526 -6.57 -10.00 28.24
CA PRO A 526 -5.75 -10.66 27.22
C PRO A 526 -4.92 -9.66 26.40
N TYR A 527 -3.73 -10.09 26.00
CA TYR A 527 -2.90 -9.43 24.99
C TYR A 527 -2.19 -10.47 24.11
N VAL A 528 -1.86 -10.06 22.88
CA VAL A 528 -1.09 -10.88 21.94
C VAL A 528 0.39 -10.76 22.28
N ALA A 529 1.01 -11.86 22.72
CA ALA A 529 2.42 -11.94 23.09
C ALA A 529 3.35 -12.28 21.91
N GLY A 530 2.80 -12.85 20.82
CA GLY A 530 3.56 -13.20 19.61
C GLY A 530 2.73 -14.00 18.60
N SER A 531 3.37 -14.45 17.52
CA SER A 531 2.74 -15.24 16.45
C SER A 531 3.40 -16.61 16.29
N LEU A 532 2.63 -17.59 15.82
CA LEU A 532 3.09 -18.97 15.61
C LEU A 532 2.90 -19.42 14.16
N THR A 533 3.73 -20.38 13.74
CA THR A 533 3.59 -21.09 12.47
C THR A 533 2.77 -22.37 12.66
N ASN A 534 1.87 -22.66 11.73
CA ASN A 534 1.03 -23.87 11.72
C ASN A 534 0.84 -24.38 10.27
N PRO A 535 0.15 -25.50 10.01
CA PRO A 535 0.01 -26.02 8.64
C PRO A 535 -0.63 -25.06 7.63
N ASN A 536 -1.44 -24.10 8.09
CA ASN A 536 -2.03 -23.05 7.25
C ASN A 536 -1.11 -21.82 7.10
N ASN A 537 -0.20 -21.62 8.05
CA ASN A 537 0.76 -20.52 8.13
C ASN A 537 2.18 -21.09 8.29
N MET A 538 2.68 -21.76 7.25
CA MET A 538 3.99 -22.41 7.28
C MET A 538 5.14 -21.39 7.40
N PRO A 539 6.32 -21.80 7.93
CA PRO A 539 7.52 -20.98 7.93
C PRO A 539 7.91 -20.48 6.52
N LEU A 540 8.66 -19.37 6.49
CA LEU A 540 9.07 -18.67 5.26
C LEU A 540 9.79 -19.57 4.23
N TYR A 541 10.52 -20.59 4.69
CA TYR A 541 11.22 -21.55 3.83
C TYR A 541 10.88 -22.99 4.20
N THR A 542 11.15 -23.91 3.27
CA THR A 542 11.09 -25.35 3.48
C THR A 542 12.12 -25.79 4.53
N LEU A 543 11.72 -25.77 5.80
CA LEU A 543 12.47 -26.34 6.91
C LEU A 543 12.26 -27.87 6.97
N PRO A 544 13.27 -28.65 7.41
CA PRO A 544 14.55 -28.23 7.98
C PRO A 544 15.68 -28.01 6.94
N HIS A 545 15.39 -28.09 5.63
CA HIS A 545 16.42 -28.00 4.58
C HIS A 545 17.12 -26.63 4.55
N GLU A 546 16.34 -25.56 4.66
CA GLU A 546 16.82 -24.17 4.55
C GLU A 546 17.12 -23.50 5.90
N LYS A 547 17.50 -24.30 6.91
CA LYS A 547 17.72 -23.88 8.31
C LYS A 547 18.82 -22.84 8.57
N VAL A 548 19.57 -22.44 7.54
CA VAL A 548 20.63 -21.41 7.62
C VAL A 548 20.21 -20.08 6.98
N LEU A 549 18.98 -19.99 6.47
CA LEU A 549 18.39 -18.73 6.04
C LEU A 549 17.69 -18.06 7.23
N SER A 550 17.99 -16.77 7.43
CA SER A 550 17.33 -15.91 8.42
C SER A 550 16.87 -14.60 7.77
N GLY A 551 15.84 -13.95 8.31
CA GLY A 551 15.37 -12.67 7.79
C GLY A 551 13.85 -12.47 7.83
N ILE A 552 13.40 -11.47 7.09
CA ILE A 552 12.00 -11.02 7.02
C ILE A 552 11.51 -10.98 5.57
N ARG A 553 10.26 -11.38 5.36
CA ARG A 553 9.52 -11.23 4.10
C ARG A 553 8.10 -10.73 4.41
N SER A 554 7.70 -9.63 3.77
CA SER A 554 6.34 -9.12 3.83
C SER A 554 5.46 -9.72 2.73
N LYS A 555 4.16 -9.44 2.80
CA LYS A 555 3.18 -9.70 1.73
C LYS A 555 2.48 -8.40 1.36
N GLU A 556 2.27 -8.15 0.07
CA GLU A 556 1.46 -7.07 -0.49
C GLU A 556 0.05 -7.11 0.14
N TYR A 557 -0.53 -5.95 0.44
CA TYR A 557 -1.88 -5.90 1.02
C TYR A 557 -2.91 -6.20 -0.07
N GLY A 558 -3.71 -7.26 0.12
CA GLY A 558 -4.65 -7.72 -0.92
C GLY A 558 -3.99 -8.25 -2.20
N GLY A 559 -2.71 -8.65 -2.14
CA GLY A 559 -1.95 -9.15 -3.29
C GLY A 559 -0.85 -10.14 -2.91
N ASP A 560 -0.07 -10.60 -3.90
CA ASP A 560 0.88 -11.71 -3.75
C ASP A 560 2.37 -11.29 -3.76
N LYS A 561 2.67 -10.02 -4.05
CA LYS A 561 4.06 -9.53 -4.06
C LYS A 561 4.64 -9.43 -2.65
N SER A 562 5.95 -9.21 -2.58
CA SER A 562 6.67 -9.06 -1.31
C SER A 562 7.78 -8.01 -1.37
N ASN A 563 8.20 -7.57 -0.19
CA ASN A 563 9.56 -7.09 0.05
C ASN A 563 10.24 -8.09 1.00
N GLN A 564 11.55 -8.28 0.86
CA GLN A 564 12.31 -9.18 1.74
C GLN A 564 13.74 -8.69 2.00
N LEU A 565 14.23 -8.99 3.20
CA LEU A 565 15.61 -8.87 3.62
C LEU A 565 16.02 -10.22 4.23
N ILE A 566 17.00 -10.88 3.62
CA ILE A 566 17.39 -12.26 3.95
C ILE A 566 18.91 -12.35 4.07
N MET A 567 19.38 -13.13 5.03
CA MET A 567 20.77 -13.51 5.25
C MET A 567 20.89 -15.04 5.08
N ASP A 568 21.91 -15.50 4.36
CA ASP A 568 22.28 -16.92 4.24
C ASP A 568 23.59 -17.15 5.01
N ASP A 569 23.49 -17.82 6.15
CA ASP A 569 24.63 -18.13 7.02
C ASP A 569 25.34 -19.44 6.62
N THR A 570 25.22 -19.86 5.34
CA THR A 570 25.98 -20.99 4.82
C THR A 570 27.48 -20.74 4.95
N LYS A 571 28.18 -21.65 5.65
CA LYS A 571 29.63 -21.58 5.85
C LYS A 571 30.38 -21.34 4.52
N ASP A 572 31.29 -20.36 4.55
CA ASP A 572 32.14 -19.93 3.43
C ASP A 572 31.35 -19.42 2.20
N LYS A 573 30.03 -19.16 2.35
CA LYS A 573 29.08 -18.82 1.27
C LYS A 573 28.02 -17.80 1.73
N LEU A 574 28.44 -16.84 2.56
CA LEU A 574 27.54 -15.83 3.10
C LEU A 574 26.87 -15.01 1.98
N GLN A 575 25.56 -14.78 2.11
CA GLN A 575 24.80 -13.93 1.18
C GLN A 575 23.88 -12.99 1.96
N THR A 576 23.74 -11.75 1.48
CA THR A 576 22.65 -10.84 1.89
C THR A 576 21.79 -10.52 0.67
N HIS A 577 20.47 -10.57 0.83
CA HIS A 577 19.49 -10.36 -0.24
C HIS A 577 18.44 -9.33 0.20
N LEU A 578 18.43 -8.17 -0.45
CA LEU A 578 17.39 -7.14 -0.28
C LEU A 578 16.61 -7.04 -1.59
N LYS A 579 15.31 -7.35 -1.58
CA LYS A 579 14.49 -7.42 -2.78
C LYS A 579 13.09 -6.85 -2.59
N SER A 580 12.59 -6.20 -3.65
CA SER A 580 11.16 -6.00 -3.90
C SER A 580 10.74 -6.77 -5.15
N ASP A 581 9.57 -7.43 -5.09
CA ASP A 581 8.96 -8.01 -6.30
C ASP A 581 8.48 -6.93 -7.28
N HIS A 582 8.40 -5.66 -6.88
CA HIS A 582 8.10 -4.55 -7.79
C HIS A 582 9.25 -4.33 -8.79
N LEU A 583 8.98 -4.60 -10.07
CA LEU A 583 9.96 -4.56 -11.17
C LEU A 583 11.22 -5.41 -10.92
N HIS A 584 11.09 -6.49 -10.13
CA HIS A 584 12.20 -7.37 -9.73
C HIS A 584 13.47 -6.62 -9.31
N THR A 585 13.30 -5.62 -8.44
CA THR A 585 14.38 -4.75 -7.98
C THR A 585 15.07 -5.38 -6.78
N GLU A 586 16.36 -5.69 -6.90
CA GLU A 586 17.13 -6.36 -5.85
C GLU A 586 18.60 -5.89 -5.75
N ILE A 587 19.13 -5.94 -4.54
CA ILE A 587 20.54 -5.79 -4.20
C ILE A 587 20.99 -7.09 -3.54
N ASN A 588 21.95 -7.76 -4.18
CA ASN A 588 22.46 -9.07 -3.77
C ASN A 588 23.95 -8.93 -3.44
N LEU A 589 24.39 -9.40 -2.27
CA LEU A 589 25.78 -9.29 -1.80
C LEU A 589 26.32 -10.66 -1.38
N GLY A 590 27.63 -10.88 -1.55
CA GLY A 590 28.32 -12.10 -1.12
C GLY A 590 28.33 -13.19 -2.19
N HIS A 591 28.06 -14.45 -1.80
CA HIS A 591 27.93 -15.60 -2.70
C HIS A 591 26.48 -15.68 -3.21
N ILE A 592 26.21 -15.02 -4.34
CA ILE A 592 24.87 -14.72 -4.83
C ILE A 592 24.19 -15.97 -5.40
N ARG A 593 23.12 -16.39 -4.74
CA ARG A 593 22.12 -17.34 -5.24
C ARG A 593 20.76 -16.68 -5.39
N ARG A 594 19.95 -17.19 -6.33
CA ARG A 594 18.52 -16.85 -6.37
C ARG A 594 17.84 -17.43 -5.12
N LEU A 595 17.11 -16.61 -4.37
CA LEU A 595 16.25 -17.05 -3.28
C LEU A 595 14.79 -17.07 -3.74
N THR A 596 14.13 -18.23 -3.66
CA THR A 596 12.72 -18.44 -4.02
C THR A 596 11.90 -18.90 -2.82
N THR A 597 10.70 -18.36 -2.65
CA THR A 597 9.80 -18.76 -1.56
C THR A 597 8.77 -19.77 -2.09
N PRO A 598 8.53 -20.92 -1.42
CA PRO A 598 9.14 -21.39 -0.16
C PRO A 598 10.44 -22.21 -0.31
N GLN A 599 10.92 -22.51 -1.53
CA GLN A 599 11.99 -23.50 -1.74
C GLN A 599 13.37 -23.14 -1.15
N GLY A 600 13.64 -21.86 -0.89
CA GLY A 600 14.91 -21.32 -0.41
C GLY A 600 15.94 -21.09 -1.52
N ARG A 601 17.17 -21.55 -1.30
CA ARG A 601 18.34 -21.35 -2.19
C ARG A 601 18.21 -22.14 -3.49
N GLY A 602 18.12 -21.40 -4.59
CA GLY A 602 18.13 -21.93 -5.95
C GLY A 602 19.49 -21.80 -6.62
N GLU A 603 19.45 -21.42 -7.90
CA GLU A 603 20.59 -21.29 -8.82
C GLU A 603 21.66 -20.32 -8.28
N TYR A 604 22.93 -20.72 -8.40
CA TYR A 604 24.08 -19.86 -8.19
C TYR A 604 24.22 -18.87 -9.36
N ARG A 605 24.47 -17.59 -9.05
CA ARG A 605 24.51 -16.49 -10.02
C ARG A 605 25.85 -15.75 -10.07
N GLY A 606 26.70 -15.89 -9.05
CA GLY A 606 28.03 -15.28 -8.99
C GLY A 606 28.46 -14.92 -7.58
N GLU A 607 29.58 -14.22 -7.45
CA GLU A 607 30.12 -13.69 -6.19
C GLU A 607 30.37 -12.19 -6.32
N GLY A 608 30.31 -11.46 -5.19
CA GLY A 608 30.56 -10.02 -5.13
C GLY A 608 29.28 -9.24 -4.81
N PHE A 609 28.85 -8.38 -5.74
CA PHE A 609 27.60 -7.64 -5.63
C PHE A 609 26.83 -7.60 -6.96
N GLU A 610 25.49 -7.62 -6.89
CA GLU A 610 24.59 -7.39 -8.01
C GLU A 610 23.56 -6.33 -7.59
N VAL A 611 23.32 -5.35 -8.47
CA VAL A 611 22.16 -4.46 -8.40
C VAL A 611 21.35 -4.67 -9.67
N ARG A 612 20.10 -5.13 -9.53
CA ARG A 612 19.23 -5.51 -10.65
C ARG A 612 17.87 -4.83 -10.53
N THR A 613 17.29 -4.44 -11.66
CA THR A 613 15.88 -4.07 -11.82
C THR A 613 15.46 -4.30 -13.27
N ASP A 614 14.18 -4.62 -13.50
CA ASP A 614 13.58 -4.57 -14.84
C ASP A 614 13.00 -3.16 -15.16
N GLY A 615 13.13 -2.22 -14.23
CA GLY A 615 12.79 -0.81 -14.39
C GLY A 615 13.99 0.07 -14.78
N HIS A 616 14.02 1.31 -14.28
CA HIS A 616 15.12 2.25 -14.52
C HIS A 616 16.15 2.19 -13.38
N GLY A 617 17.38 1.78 -13.71
CA GLY A 617 18.54 2.00 -12.83
C GLY A 617 19.04 3.44 -12.96
N VAL A 618 19.18 4.16 -11.84
CA VAL A 618 19.65 5.56 -11.81
C VAL A 618 20.63 5.74 -10.67
N VAL A 619 21.87 6.11 -10.99
CA VAL A 619 22.90 6.51 -10.02
C VAL A 619 23.09 8.02 -10.14
N ARG A 620 23.04 8.74 -9.02
CA ARG A 620 23.26 10.19 -8.93
C ARG A 620 23.98 10.51 -7.64
N ALA A 621 24.92 11.45 -7.71
CA ALA A 621 25.55 12.05 -6.54
C ALA A 621 25.87 13.51 -6.85
N ASP A 622 25.47 14.41 -5.95
CA ASP A 622 25.62 15.86 -6.10
C ASP A 622 27.10 16.29 -6.12
N LYS A 623 27.97 15.52 -5.45
CA LYS A 623 29.42 15.77 -5.33
C LYS A 623 30.29 14.83 -6.20
N GLY A 624 29.68 14.10 -7.14
CA GLY A 624 30.38 13.20 -8.06
C GLY A 624 30.30 11.71 -7.72
N VAL A 625 30.67 10.87 -8.70
CA VAL A 625 30.57 9.39 -8.67
C VAL A 625 31.89 8.77 -9.08
N VAL A 626 32.42 7.83 -8.29
CA VAL A 626 33.62 7.05 -8.61
C VAL A 626 33.22 5.60 -8.89
N ILE A 627 33.69 5.06 -10.02
CA ILE A 627 33.59 3.64 -10.35
C ILE A 627 34.99 3.15 -10.70
N THR A 628 35.54 2.25 -9.88
CA THR A 628 36.94 1.83 -9.94
C THR A 628 37.11 0.33 -9.70
N THR A 629 38.13 -0.26 -10.29
CA THR A 629 38.57 -1.65 -9.98
C THR A 629 39.80 -1.69 -9.06
N HIS A 630 40.25 -0.54 -8.54
CA HIS A 630 41.36 -0.49 -7.59
C HIS A 630 40.91 -1.03 -6.22
N GLY A 631 41.51 -2.14 -5.78
CA GLY A 631 41.18 -2.79 -4.52
C GLY A 631 41.73 -2.03 -3.31
N ARG A 632 40.90 -1.87 -2.27
CA ARG A 632 41.31 -1.35 -0.95
C ARG A 632 41.18 -2.46 0.10
N PRO A 633 42.15 -3.40 0.19
CA PRO A 633 42.10 -4.50 1.15
C PRO A 633 42.01 -3.94 2.58
N HIS A 634 41.12 -4.51 3.38
CA HIS A 634 40.81 -4.08 4.76
C HIS A 634 40.37 -2.62 4.91
N ALA A 635 39.86 -1.97 3.84
CA ALA A 635 39.46 -0.56 3.85
C ALA A 635 40.55 0.38 4.39
N THR A 636 41.81 0.14 4.00
CA THR A 636 43.03 0.85 4.45
C THR A 636 43.14 2.34 4.05
N SER A 637 42.05 2.96 3.59
CA SER A 637 41.90 4.40 3.39
C SER A 637 40.41 4.77 3.30
N HIS A 638 40.09 6.07 3.35
CA HIS A 638 38.72 6.58 3.22
C HIS A 638 38.14 6.33 1.82
N ILE A 639 36.80 6.28 1.74
CA ILE A 639 36.04 5.94 0.52
C ILE A 639 36.24 6.88 -0.69
N LYS A 640 36.88 8.05 -0.48
CA LYS A 640 37.18 9.02 -1.54
C LYS A 640 38.64 9.00 -2.03
N ASP A 641 39.50 8.17 -1.44
CA ASP A 641 40.90 8.08 -1.85
C ASP A 641 41.00 7.46 -3.26
N ILE A 642 41.46 8.28 -4.22
CA ILE A 642 41.61 7.91 -5.63
C ILE A 642 43.06 8.07 -6.14
N LYS A 643 44.06 7.95 -5.26
CA LYS A 643 45.49 8.16 -5.56
C LYS A 643 45.99 7.42 -6.80
N GLU A 644 45.56 6.18 -7.03
CA GLU A 644 45.97 5.40 -8.20
C GLU A 644 45.42 5.99 -9.50
N THR A 645 44.15 6.41 -9.49
CA THR A 645 43.49 7.05 -10.63
C THR A 645 44.06 8.44 -10.92
N THR A 646 44.32 9.23 -9.87
CA THR A 646 44.91 10.58 -10.06
C THR A 646 46.33 10.50 -10.60
N SER A 647 47.14 9.52 -10.18
CA SER A 647 48.48 9.31 -10.74
C SER A 647 48.44 8.94 -12.24
N GLN A 648 47.46 8.12 -12.67
CA GLN A 648 47.25 7.83 -14.10
C GLN A 648 46.84 9.07 -14.90
N LEU A 649 45.97 9.93 -14.33
CA LEU A 649 45.54 11.18 -14.95
C LEU A 649 46.68 12.20 -15.05
N GLU A 650 47.51 12.33 -14.02
CA GLU A 650 48.74 13.16 -14.05
C GLU A 650 49.68 12.71 -15.17
N GLN A 651 49.90 11.39 -15.31
CA GLN A 651 50.73 10.84 -16.38
C GLN A 651 50.13 11.14 -17.77
N ALA A 652 48.82 11.00 -17.94
CA ALA A 652 48.15 11.29 -19.20
C ALA A 652 48.25 12.78 -19.57
N THR A 653 48.04 13.69 -18.62
CA THR A 653 48.18 15.14 -18.80
C THR A 653 49.63 15.53 -19.13
N SER A 654 50.62 14.90 -18.48
CA SER A 654 52.05 15.08 -18.80
C SER A 654 52.40 14.66 -20.23
N THR A 655 51.94 13.48 -20.66
CA THR A 655 52.13 12.98 -22.04
C THR A 655 51.50 13.95 -23.06
N HIS A 656 50.29 14.44 -22.79
CA HIS A 656 49.57 15.36 -23.67
C HIS A 656 50.32 16.71 -23.80
N SER A 657 50.81 17.26 -22.69
CA SER A 657 51.59 18.49 -22.64
C SER A 657 52.88 18.41 -23.47
N SER A 658 53.63 17.31 -23.35
CA SER A 658 54.87 17.07 -24.12
C SER A 658 54.66 17.05 -25.64
N LEU A 659 53.54 16.47 -26.10
CA LEU A 659 53.17 16.44 -27.52
C LEU A 659 52.78 17.82 -28.05
N ILE A 660 52.03 18.62 -27.27
CA ILE A 660 51.71 20.01 -27.63
C ILE A 660 52.98 20.87 -27.67
N GLN A 661 53.88 20.76 -26.68
CA GLN A 661 55.15 21.48 -26.70
C GLN A 661 55.98 21.15 -27.96
N SER A 662 56.00 19.88 -28.37
CA SER A 662 56.67 19.45 -29.60
C SER A 662 56.02 20.03 -30.86
N SER A 663 54.69 20.13 -30.92
CA SER A 663 53.97 20.72 -32.06
C SER A 663 54.13 22.24 -32.15
N ILE A 664 54.30 22.94 -31.02
CA ILE A 664 54.64 24.37 -30.95
C ILE A 664 56.05 24.62 -31.50
N GLN A 665 57.03 23.82 -31.08
CA GLN A 665 58.41 23.92 -31.61
C GLN A 665 58.48 23.70 -33.13
N ALA A 666 57.63 22.81 -33.65
CA ALA A 666 57.49 22.54 -35.08
C ALA A 666 56.58 23.53 -35.84
N GLN A 667 56.10 24.61 -35.19
CA GLN A 667 55.19 25.61 -35.77
C GLN A 667 53.85 25.05 -36.29
N CYS A 668 53.43 23.85 -35.84
CA CYS A 668 52.12 23.29 -36.16
C CYS A 668 51.03 23.83 -35.23
N GLU A 669 51.37 24.06 -33.96
CA GLU A 669 50.54 24.82 -33.01
C GLU A 669 51.14 26.23 -32.84
N GLU A 670 50.37 27.25 -33.21
CA GLU A 670 50.81 28.65 -33.19
C GLU A 670 50.53 29.34 -31.84
N ARG A 671 49.70 28.74 -30.99
CA ARG A 671 49.38 29.25 -29.64
C ARG A 671 50.46 28.85 -28.63
N ALA A 672 50.67 29.68 -27.62
CA ALA A 672 51.41 29.29 -26.43
C ALA A 672 50.69 28.15 -25.69
N LEU A 673 51.44 27.33 -24.93
CA LEU A 673 50.91 26.17 -24.20
C LEU A 673 49.71 26.55 -23.30
N ASP A 674 49.80 27.67 -22.59
CA ASP A 674 48.78 28.21 -21.69
C ASP A 674 47.49 28.66 -22.43
N ASN A 675 47.56 28.83 -23.75
CA ASN A 675 46.42 29.17 -24.62
C ASN A 675 45.86 27.94 -25.37
N THR A 676 46.25 26.73 -24.96
CA THR A 676 45.70 25.44 -25.46
C THR A 676 44.71 24.85 -24.44
N LEU A 677 44.36 23.57 -24.55
CA LEU A 677 43.52 22.90 -23.54
C LEU A 677 44.25 22.60 -22.21
N MET A 678 45.57 22.82 -22.11
CA MET A 678 46.35 22.40 -20.93
C MET A 678 45.83 22.95 -19.59
N PRO A 679 45.52 24.26 -19.43
CA PRO A 679 44.97 24.76 -18.16
C PRO A 679 43.64 24.10 -17.76
N THR A 680 42.85 23.64 -18.73
CA THR A 680 41.61 22.90 -18.46
C THR A 680 41.90 21.50 -17.93
N LEU A 681 42.90 20.80 -18.48
CA LEU A 681 43.32 19.48 -17.99
C LEU A 681 43.97 19.56 -16.61
N ASP A 682 44.78 20.60 -16.37
CA ASP A 682 45.41 20.83 -15.07
C ASP A 682 44.36 21.17 -13.99
N GLY A 683 43.39 22.04 -14.29
CA GLY A 683 42.26 22.32 -13.40
C GLY A 683 41.36 21.12 -13.10
N LEU A 684 41.15 20.23 -14.09
CA LEU A 684 40.44 18.96 -13.87
C LEU A 684 41.22 18.04 -12.92
N ASN A 685 42.53 17.87 -13.13
CA ASN A 685 43.39 17.10 -12.21
C ASN A 685 43.40 17.70 -10.80
N THR A 686 43.46 19.03 -10.67
CA THR A 686 43.43 19.74 -9.39
C THR A 686 42.11 19.56 -8.64
N SER A 687 40.97 19.63 -9.33
CA SER A 687 39.66 19.42 -8.69
C SER A 687 39.31 17.94 -8.41
N MET A 688 39.96 16.99 -9.08
CA MET A 688 39.90 15.57 -8.70
C MET A 688 40.81 15.25 -7.51
N THR A 689 42.04 15.79 -7.47
CA THR A 689 43.01 15.58 -6.37
C THR A 689 42.77 16.42 -5.12
N GLY A 690 42.03 17.53 -5.23
CA GLY A 690 41.85 18.49 -4.15
C GLY A 690 43.09 19.34 -3.84
N ARG A 691 44.09 19.38 -4.74
CA ARG A 691 45.42 19.96 -4.45
C ARG A 691 45.40 21.40 -3.94
N GLU A 692 44.57 22.26 -4.51
CA GLU A 692 44.44 23.69 -4.11
C GLU A 692 44.02 23.88 -2.65
N ILE A 693 43.33 22.91 -2.05
CA ILE A 693 42.90 23.00 -0.64
C ILE A 693 44.08 22.71 0.31
N ASN A 694 45.06 21.91 -0.12
CA ASN A 694 46.19 21.53 0.74
C ASN A 694 47.24 22.64 0.90
N ASP A 695 47.47 23.47 -0.12
CA ASP A 695 48.48 24.55 -0.06
C ASP A 695 48.06 25.71 0.87
N HIS A 696 46.77 25.89 1.14
CA HIS A 696 46.29 26.87 2.12
C HIS A 696 46.34 26.39 3.58
N HIS A 697 46.61 25.10 3.83
CA HIS A 697 46.76 24.54 5.18
C HIS A 697 48.22 24.26 5.59
N ALA A 698 49.21 24.57 4.74
CA ALA A 698 50.63 24.34 5.01
C ALA A 698 51.24 25.19 6.16
N HIS A 699 50.47 26.08 6.78
CA HIS A 699 50.93 26.97 7.87
C HIS A 699 49.96 27.04 9.07
N VAL A 700 49.63 25.90 9.66
CA VAL A 700 49.17 25.85 11.06
C VAL A 700 49.97 24.79 11.83
N ASN A 701 51.10 25.21 12.40
CA ASN A 701 51.75 24.44 13.47
C ASN A 701 50.98 24.69 14.77
N HIS A 702 50.03 23.81 15.09
CA HIS A 702 49.53 23.68 16.46
C HIS A 702 49.55 22.21 16.88
N HIS A 703 50.33 21.92 17.94
CA HIS A 703 50.06 20.81 18.84
C HIS A 703 48.66 20.99 19.42
N ASP A 704 47.80 19.99 19.26
CA ASP A 704 46.89 19.48 20.29
C ASP A 704 46.35 18.12 19.82
N ASP A 705 46.29 17.14 20.74
CA ASP A 705 46.09 15.70 20.44
C ASP A 705 44.61 15.25 20.36
N ASP A 706 43.66 16.18 20.18
CA ASP A 706 42.22 15.90 20.01
C ASP A 706 41.76 16.15 18.56
N LEU A 707 41.97 15.15 17.69
CA LEU A 707 41.71 15.21 16.24
C LEU A 707 40.75 14.11 15.76
N ASP A 708 39.43 14.37 15.81
CA ASP A 708 38.46 13.61 15.00
C ASP A 708 37.13 14.39 14.77
N ASP A 709 37.05 15.14 13.65
CA ASP A 709 35.80 15.39 12.90
C ASP A 709 35.99 16.31 11.66
N THR A 710 37.12 17.03 11.54
CA THR A 710 37.41 17.92 10.39
C THR A 710 38.38 17.33 9.36
N LEU A 711 38.28 16.02 9.08
CA LEU A 711 38.93 15.40 7.93
C LEU A 711 38.23 15.81 6.63
N SER A 712 38.50 17.05 6.20
CA SER A 712 38.11 17.56 4.89
C SER A 712 38.92 16.86 3.81
N HIS A 713 38.45 15.68 3.40
CA HIS A 713 38.94 14.95 2.23
C HIS A 713 38.67 15.80 0.98
N PRO A 714 39.68 16.41 0.32
CA PRO A 714 39.45 17.46 -0.67
C PRO A 714 39.19 16.94 -2.08
N GLU A 715 39.23 15.61 -2.29
CA GLU A 715 38.98 14.97 -3.57
C GLU A 715 37.53 15.16 -4.03
N LEU A 716 37.37 15.36 -5.34
CA LEU A 716 36.11 15.68 -6.02
C LEU A 716 35.50 16.99 -5.51
N SER A 717 36.30 18.06 -5.48
CA SER A 717 35.83 19.41 -5.09
C SER A 717 34.79 19.97 -6.08
N ASN A 718 34.84 19.52 -7.33
CA ASN A 718 33.81 19.71 -8.36
C ASN A 718 33.09 18.39 -8.67
N PRO A 719 31.81 18.42 -9.12
CA PRO A 719 31.04 17.23 -9.43
C PRO A 719 31.59 16.50 -10.67
N HIS A 720 32.35 15.44 -10.45
CA HIS A 720 32.96 14.62 -11.50
C HIS A 720 32.38 13.20 -11.55
N ILE A 721 32.38 12.59 -12.73
CA ILE A 721 32.25 11.13 -12.87
C ILE A 721 33.63 10.59 -13.23
N VAL A 722 34.20 9.76 -12.36
CA VAL A 722 35.54 9.18 -12.54
C VAL A 722 35.40 7.68 -12.78
N LEU A 723 35.81 7.23 -13.97
CA LEU A 723 35.85 5.83 -14.38
C LEU A 723 37.31 5.41 -14.53
N SER A 724 37.74 4.40 -13.78
CA SER A 724 39.14 3.94 -13.75
C SER A 724 39.23 2.41 -13.64
N SER A 725 40.26 1.83 -14.22
CA SER A 725 40.47 0.37 -14.25
C SER A 725 41.96 0.04 -14.27
N LEU A 726 42.34 -0.98 -13.49
CA LEU A 726 43.71 -1.46 -13.39
C LEU A 726 44.22 -2.15 -14.67
N ALA A 727 43.31 -2.69 -15.50
CA ALA A 727 43.66 -3.52 -16.65
C ALA A 727 43.09 -3.02 -17.99
N GLY A 728 41.91 -2.40 -18.01
CA GLY A 728 41.29 -1.93 -19.25
C GLY A 728 39.82 -1.53 -19.10
N MET A 729 39.32 -0.78 -20.08
CA MET A 729 37.95 -0.27 -20.17
C MET A 729 37.40 -0.46 -21.58
N THR A 730 36.09 -0.54 -21.75
CA THR A 730 35.46 -0.77 -23.06
C THR A 730 34.12 -0.04 -23.13
N LEU A 731 33.88 0.65 -24.24
CA LEU A 731 32.62 1.33 -24.56
C LEU A 731 32.00 0.68 -25.80
N THR A 732 30.74 0.24 -25.72
CA THR A 732 30.06 -0.45 -26.82
C THR A 732 28.56 -0.16 -26.81
N ALA A 733 27.96 -0.03 -28.00
CA ALA A 733 26.52 0.13 -28.16
C ALA A 733 26.04 -0.52 -29.47
N LYS A 734 24.84 -1.11 -29.45
CA LYS A 734 24.25 -1.80 -30.61
C LYS A 734 23.77 -0.85 -31.72
N GLN A 735 23.50 0.41 -31.40
CA GLN A 735 22.94 1.38 -32.34
C GLN A 735 23.89 2.56 -32.59
N ASN A 736 24.03 3.47 -31.61
CA ASN A 736 24.85 4.66 -31.73
C ASN A 736 25.66 4.87 -30.44
N ILE A 737 26.83 5.48 -30.56
CA ILE A 737 27.56 6.14 -29.47
C ILE A 737 27.68 7.61 -29.89
N HIS A 738 27.31 8.53 -29.02
CA HIS A 738 27.45 9.97 -29.24
C HIS A 738 28.21 10.57 -28.06
N ILE A 739 29.33 11.24 -28.34
CA ILE A 739 30.18 11.90 -27.35
C ILE A 739 30.15 13.39 -27.67
N THR A 740 29.68 14.20 -26.72
CA THR A 740 29.60 15.66 -26.84
C THR A 740 30.21 16.29 -25.59
N THR A 741 30.86 17.44 -25.77
CA THR A 741 31.50 18.22 -24.70
C THR A 741 31.36 19.69 -25.03
N ASP A 742 30.85 20.51 -24.10
CA ASP A 742 30.64 21.94 -24.33
C ASP A 742 31.97 22.73 -24.42
N ASN A 743 33.08 22.15 -23.96
CA ASN A 743 34.39 22.79 -23.90
C ASN A 743 35.48 21.99 -24.65
N ASN A 744 36.00 20.91 -24.08
CA ASN A 744 37.10 20.12 -24.69
C ASN A 744 36.87 18.61 -24.59
N LEU A 745 37.25 17.88 -25.64
CA LEU A 745 37.41 16.42 -25.65
C LEU A 745 38.88 16.08 -25.89
N ALA A 746 39.55 15.50 -24.89
CA ALA A 746 40.92 15.02 -24.99
C ALA A 746 40.96 13.49 -25.01
N ILE A 747 41.70 12.91 -25.95
CA ILE A 747 41.95 11.46 -26.03
C ILE A 747 43.47 11.27 -26.05
N THR A 748 44.02 10.67 -24.99
CA THR A 748 45.46 10.40 -24.85
C THR A 748 45.70 8.91 -24.73
N THR A 749 46.69 8.39 -25.46
CA THR A 749 47.18 7.01 -25.31
C THR A 749 48.71 7.02 -25.29
N ASN A 750 49.32 6.06 -24.58
CA ASN A 750 50.78 5.93 -24.49
C ASN A 750 51.39 5.08 -25.63
N LYS A 751 50.56 4.57 -26.54
CA LYS A 751 50.95 3.75 -27.71
C LYS A 751 50.11 4.18 -28.92
N ASP A 752 49.24 3.30 -29.40
CA ASP A 752 48.47 3.49 -30.63
C ASP A 752 47.07 4.02 -30.36
N LEU A 753 46.59 4.91 -31.24
CA LEU A 753 45.17 5.23 -31.40
C LEU A 753 44.69 4.65 -32.73
N SER A 754 43.71 3.73 -32.69
CA SER A 754 43.17 3.08 -33.88
C SER A 754 41.69 3.46 -34.07
N LEU A 755 41.35 3.94 -35.26
CA LEU A 755 39.99 4.27 -35.67
C LEU A 755 39.66 3.50 -36.96
N ALA A 756 38.57 2.72 -36.93
CA ALA A 756 38.12 1.92 -38.07
C ALA A 756 36.60 1.97 -38.21
N THR A 757 36.11 1.97 -39.45
CA THR A 757 34.69 2.00 -39.80
C THR A 757 34.47 1.23 -41.09
N THR A 758 33.31 0.58 -41.23
CA THR A 758 32.96 -0.23 -42.40
C THR A 758 32.25 0.56 -43.49
N SER A 759 31.93 1.84 -43.26
CA SER A 759 31.17 2.66 -44.21
C SER A 759 31.86 3.99 -44.53
N LYS A 760 31.81 4.96 -43.61
CA LYS A 760 32.40 6.30 -43.79
C LYS A 760 33.01 6.80 -42.51
N TYR A 761 34.14 7.50 -42.63
CA TYR A 761 34.76 8.29 -41.58
C TYR A 761 34.69 9.76 -42.01
N ASN A 762 33.91 10.56 -41.29
CA ASN A 762 33.70 11.97 -41.58
C ASN A 762 34.36 12.81 -40.48
N LEU A 763 35.20 13.77 -40.87
CA LEU A 763 35.79 14.75 -39.96
C LEU A 763 35.37 16.15 -40.41
N THR A 764 34.61 16.85 -39.56
CA THR A 764 34.08 18.20 -39.83
C THR A 764 34.51 19.11 -38.69
N VAL A 765 35.20 20.22 -38.99
CA VAL A 765 35.73 21.15 -37.99
C VAL A 765 35.55 22.59 -38.47
N GLN A 766 35.08 23.47 -37.59
CA GLN A 766 34.84 24.89 -37.91
C GLN A 766 36.13 25.72 -37.97
N ASN A 767 37.03 25.55 -36.99
CA ASN A 767 38.21 26.40 -36.79
C ASN A 767 39.53 25.73 -37.22
N GLY A 768 39.47 24.92 -38.29
CA GLY A 768 40.64 24.28 -38.91
C GLY A 768 41.07 22.95 -38.28
N ILE A 769 41.88 22.19 -39.03
CA ILE A 769 42.45 20.90 -38.62
C ILE A 769 43.98 21.05 -38.61
N ARG A 770 44.63 20.56 -37.55
CA ARG A 770 46.09 20.50 -37.42
C ARG A 770 46.51 19.05 -37.21
N VAL A 771 47.45 18.57 -38.02
CA VAL A 771 48.00 17.21 -37.94
C VAL A 771 49.50 17.30 -37.77
N PHE A 772 50.00 16.81 -36.64
CA PHE A 772 51.42 16.81 -36.30
C PHE A 772 51.93 15.39 -36.07
N VAL A 773 53.10 15.08 -36.60
CA VAL A 773 53.81 13.80 -36.39
C VAL A 773 55.27 14.12 -36.10
N GLN A 774 55.74 13.81 -34.89
CA GLN A 774 57.12 14.09 -34.47
C GLN A 774 58.14 13.20 -35.22
N THR A 775 57.81 11.93 -35.44
CA THR A 775 58.63 10.95 -36.16
C THR A 775 57.75 9.95 -36.92
N GLY A 776 58.16 9.54 -38.13
CA GLY A 776 57.48 8.48 -38.91
C GLY A 776 56.67 8.98 -40.12
N GLY A 777 56.31 10.26 -40.16
CA GLY A 777 55.62 10.90 -41.29
C GLY A 777 54.12 10.59 -41.38
N ILE A 778 53.47 11.18 -42.39
CA ILE A 778 52.03 11.00 -42.69
C ILE A 778 51.91 10.22 -44.01
N LYS A 779 50.93 9.31 -44.09
CA LYS A 779 50.65 8.50 -45.29
C LYS A 779 49.16 8.51 -45.60
N HIS A 780 48.81 8.82 -46.84
CA HIS A 780 47.45 8.71 -47.36
C HIS A 780 47.44 7.68 -48.49
N TYR A 781 46.54 6.70 -48.38
CA TYR A 781 46.37 5.65 -49.38
C TYR A 781 44.88 5.47 -49.68
N THR A 782 44.60 5.16 -50.94
CA THR A 782 43.30 4.70 -51.44
C THR A 782 43.52 3.40 -52.20
N ALA A 783 42.55 2.49 -52.14
CA ALA A 783 42.65 1.19 -52.80
C ALA A 783 42.04 1.17 -54.21
N LYS A 784 41.23 2.18 -54.58
CA LYS A 784 40.50 2.18 -55.86
C LYS A 784 40.10 3.57 -56.36
N ASP A 785 39.42 4.35 -55.52
CA ASP A 785 38.89 5.68 -55.88
C ASP A 785 39.93 6.77 -55.56
N ASP A 786 39.72 8.03 -55.93
CA ASP A 786 40.77 9.06 -55.87
C ASP A 786 41.09 9.60 -54.46
N ILE A 787 42.29 10.18 -54.29
CA ILE A 787 42.60 11.11 -53.19
C ILE A 787 42.41 12.54 -53.73
N GLU A 788 41.34 13.19 -53.29
CA GLU A 788 41.05 14.58 -53.65
C GLU A 788 41.55 15.54 -52.55
N LEU A 789 42.36 16.53 -52.94
CA LEU A 789 42.77 17.65 -52.09
C LEU A 789 42.26 18.94 -52.74
N GLN A 790 41.31 19.61 -52.09
CA GLN A 790 40.65 20.79 -52.63
C GLN A 790 40.67 21.95 -51.62
N ALA A 791 41.11 23.12 -52.07
CA ALA A 791 40.79 24.39 -51.42
C ALA A 791 39.77 25.11 -52.31
N GLN A 792 38.52 25.20 -51.88
CA GLN A 792 37.50 26.05 -52.52
C GLN A 792 37.88 27.54 -52.44
N GLN A 793 38.76 27.84 -51.47
CA GLN A 793 38.94 29.13 -50.84
C GLN A 793 40.48 29.28 -50.65
N GLY A 794 41.20 29.75 -51.67
CA GLY A 794 42.66 30.04 -51.69
C GLY A 794 43.65 28.87 -51.94
N ASN A 795 44.90 29.01 -51.48
CA ASN A 795 46.09 28.31 -52.01
C ASN A 795 46.46 26.96 -51.36
N ILE A 796 46.34 25.81 -52.05
CA ILE A 796 47.01 24.57 -51.59
C ILE A 796 48.53 24.77 -51.61
N LYS A 797 49.20 24.49 -50.48
CA LYS A 797 50.67 24.62 -50.33
C LYS A 797 51.31 23.26 -50.03
N HIS A 798 52.09 22.76 -50.98
CA HIS A 798 53.04 21.66 -50.75
C HIS A 798 54.44 22.26 -50.57
N ILE A 799 55.04 22.03 -49.41
CA ILE A 799 56.37 22.54 -49.04
C ILE A 799 57.18 21.37 -48.49
N ALA A 800 58.36 21.13 -49.06
CA ALA A 800 59.32 20.18 -48.55
C ALA A 800 60.70 20.86 -48.46
N LYS A 801 61.54 20.41 -47.52
CA LYS A 801 62.92 20.87 -47.40
C LYS A 801 63.82 20.29 -48.49
N ASP A 802 63.56 19.03 -48.84
CA ASP A 802 64.34 18.26 -49.80
C ASP A 802 63.58 18.19 -51.14
N ASN A 803 62.88 17.09 -51.44
CA ASN A 803 62.18 16.90 -52.72
C ASN A 803 60.65 16.99 -52.58
N ILE A 804 59.98 17.47 -53.64
CA ILE A 804 58.56 17.24 -53.91
C ILE A 804 58.49 16.37 -55.16
N GLU A 805 57.94 15.16 -55.04
CA GLU A 805 57.80 14.21 -56.15
C GLU A 805 56.33 14.07 -56.54
N ILE A 806 56.01 14.37 -57.79
CA ILE A 806 54.70 14.13 -58.41
C ILE A 806 54.95 13.14 -59.55
N ILE A 807 54.44 11.93 -59.42
CA ILE A 807 54.73 10.81 -60.33
C ILE A 807 53.41 10.18 -60.76
N SER A 808 53.19 10.08 -62.06
CA SER A 808 52.18 9.18 -62.64
C SER A 808 52.92 8.00 -63.28
N THR A 809 52.63 6.78 -62.85
CA THR A 809 53.35 5.57 -63.29
C THR A 809 52.85 5.02 -64.62
N GLU A 810 51.56 5.19 -64.90
CA GLU A 810 50.88 4.65 -66.10
C GLU A 810 50.13 5.73 -66.91
N GLY A 811 49.91 6.91 -66.31
CA GLY A 811 49.09 7.99 -66.88
C GLY A 811 49.87 9.26 -67.18
N LYS A 812 49.16 10.39 -67.17
CA LYS A 812 49.72 11.73 -67.36
C LYS A 812 49.72 12.51 -66.05
N ILE A 813 50.68 13.41 -65.90
CA ILE A 813 50.61 14.53 -64.94
C ILE A 813 50.00 15.70 -65.70
N GLN A 814 48.88 16.23 -65.22
CA GLN A 814 48.21 17.39 -65.81
C GLN A 814 48.19 18.55 -64.83
N ILE A 815 48.75 19.69 -65.25
CA ILE A 815 48.71 20.96 -64.52
C ILE A 815 48.01 21.97 -65.43
N THR A 816 46.99 22.65 -64.92
CA THR A 816 46.15 23.58 -65.68
C THR A 816 45.92 24.83 -64.84
N SER A 817 46.02 26.01 -65.46
CA SER A 817 45.77 27.30 -64.80
C SER A 817 45.00 28.21 -65.75
N PRO A 818 43.93 28.89 -65.29
CA PRO A 818 43.12 29.78 -66.13
C PRO A 818 43.84 31.08 -66.52
N THR A 819 44.90 31.46 -65.81
CA THR A 819 45.53 32.79 -65.93
C THR A 819 47.03 32.70 -66.24
N GLN A 820 47.78 31.95 -65.43
CA GLN A 820 49.23 31.83 -65.57
C GLN A 820 49.75 30.53 -64.97
N LEU A 821 50.67 29.86 -65.66
CA LEU A 821 51.63 28.93 -65.07
C LEU A 821 52.98 29.64 -64.98
N SER A 822 53.66 29.56 -63.84
CA SER A 822 55.06 29.98 -63.71
C SER A 822 55.84 28.94 -62.92
N ILE A 823 57.00 28.56 -63.44
CA ILE A 823 57.96 27.65 -62.82
C ILE A 823 59.27 28.41 -62.71
N ASN A 824 59.69 28.72 -61.48
CA ASN A 824 60.96 29.39 -61.21
C ASN A 824 62.00 28.38 -60.71
N ILE A 825 63.14 28.28 -61.38
CA ILE A 825 64.24 27.38 -61.06
C ILE A 825 65.53 28.20 -61.04
N CYS A 826 66.09 28.41 -59.85
CA CYS A 826 67.36 29.11 -59.65
C CYS A 826 67.45 30.48 -60.37
N GLY A 827 66.36 31.24 -60.39
CA GLY A 827 66.28 32.55 -61.05
C GLY A 827 66.00 32.52 -62.56
N SER A 828 65.85 31.34 -63.17
CA SER A 828 65.24 31.21 -64.50
C SER A 828 63.74 30.94 -64.36
N GLU A 829 62.91 31.63 -65.13
CA GLU A 829 61.46 31.49 -65.14
C GLU A 829 60.97 30.90 -66.47
N PHE A 830 60.13 29.87 -66.38
CA PHE A 830 59.28 29.41 -67.46
C PHE A 830 57.84 29.84 -67.15
N LYS A 831 57.29 30.77 -67.94
CA LYS A 831 56.00 31.40 -67.70
C LYS A 831 55.09 31.28 -68.92
N MET A 832 53.84 30.92 -68.70
CA MET A 832 52.81 30.78 -69.74
C MET A 832 51.56 31.54 -69.30
N ASN A 833 51.00 32.39 -70.16
CA ASN A 833 49.73 33.10 -69.94
C ASN A 833 49.05 33.44 -71.29
N GLU A 834 47.97 34.21 -71.26
CA GLU A 834 47.24 34.67 -72.45
C GLU A 834 48.09 35.47 -73.47
N GLN A 835 49.21 36.06 -73.03
CA GLN A 835 50.12 36.83 -73.88
C GLN A 835 51.19 35.95 -74.55
N GLY A 836 51.25 34.66 -74.21
CA GLY A 836 52.14 33.67 -74.82
C GLY A 836 53.03 32.91 -73.83
N VAL A 837 54.10 32.31 -74.36
CA VAL A 837 55.11 31.57 -73.59
C VAL A 837 56.37 32.42 -73.46
N PHE A 838 56.74 32.74 -72.22
CA PHE A 838 57.88 33.56 -71.85
C PHE A 838 58.92 32.70 -71.13
N ILE A 839 60.16 32.73 -71.63
CA ILE A 839 61.29 32.05 -70.99
C ILE A 839 62.32 33.12 -70.64
N THR A 840 62.43 33.42 -69.36
CA THR A 840 63.34 34.44 -68.82
C THR A 840 64.47 33.75 -68.10
N THR A 841 65.73 34.03 -68.45
CA THR A 841 66.88 33.48 -67.72
C THR A 841 68.01 34.50 -67.64
N PRO A 842 68.72 34.60 -66.49
CA PRO A 842 69.94 35.40 -66.38
C PRO A 842 71.13 34.75 -67.10
N GLY A 843 71.00 33.50 -67.55
CA GLY A 843 72.03 32.76 -68.27
C GLY A 843 71.80 32.74 -69.79
N VAL A 844 72.52 31.84 -70.48
CA VAL A 844 72.37 31.66 -71.93
C VAL A 844 71.15 30.78 -72.22
N PHE A 845 70.10 31.36 -72.81
CA PHE A 845 68.99 30.59 -73.37
C PHE A 845 69.45 29.79 -74.61
N ARG A 846 69.72 28.49 -74.45
CA ARG A 846 70.30 27.63 -75.49
C ARG A 846 69.33 26.53 -75.92
N VAL A 847 68.60 26.77 -77.02
CA VAL A 847 67.70 25.79 -77.63
C VAL A 847 68.46 24.89 -78.63
N LYS A 848 68.71 23.63 -78.24
CA LYS A 848 69.23 22.58 -79.13
C LYS A 848 68.07 21.80 -79.76
N SER A 849 67.95 21.84 -81.10
CA SER A 849 67.02 21.03 -81.88
C SER A 849 67.60 20.79 -83.27
N ASN A 850 67.24 19.67 -83.90
CA ASN A 850 67.64 19.34 -85.29
C ASN A 850 66.82 20.13 -86.32
N GLU A 851 65.59 20.49 -85.99
CA GLU A 851 64.69 21.29 -86.82
C GLU A 851 63.94 22.29 -85.93
N LYS A 852 63.61 23.47 -86.47
CA LYS A 852 62.91 24.55 -85.74
C LYS A 852 61.80 25.10 -86.62
N VAL A 853 60.65 24.44 -86.53
CA VAL A 853 59.40 24.90 -87.16
C VAL A 853 58.77 25.95 -86.24
N MET A 854 58.41 27.10 -86.83
CA MET A 854 57.70 28.19 -86.16
C MET A 854 56.43 28.47 -86.97
N GLU A 855 55.40 27.69 -86.71
CA GLU A 855 54.08 27.81 -87.34
C GLU A 855 53.24 28.91 -86.68
N GLY A 856 52.17 29.34 -87.37
CA GLY A 856 51.20 30.26 -86.80
C GLY A 856 50.47 29.63 -85.59
N GLY A 857 50.10 30.45 -84.61
CA GLY A 857 49.50 29.95 -83.38
C GLY A 857 48.17 29.22 -83.61
N GLU A 858 48.10 27.95 -83.22
CA GLU A 858 46.88 27.17 -83.15
C GLU A 858 46.19 27.36 -81.79
N TYR A 859 44.87 27.53 -81.78
CA TYR A 859 44.10 27.69 -80.54
C TYR A 859 43.84 26.32 -79.88
N VAL A 860 44.61 26.00 -78.85
CA VAL A 860 44.37 24.83 -78.00
C VAL A 860 43.36 25.20 -76.91
N GLY A 861 42.09 24.90 -77.16
CA GLY A 861 41.04 25.01 -76.15
C GLY A 861 41.28 24.03 -74.99
N TYR A 862 41.24 24.53 -73.75
CA TYR A 862 41.34 23.71 -72.55
C TYR A 862 40.14 23.97 -71.63
N GLU A 863 39.51 22.91 -71.13
CA GLU A 863 38.49 23.03 -70.09
C GLU A 863 39.17 23.11 -68.72
N VAL A 864 39.03 24.25 -68.06
CA VAL A 864 39.35 24.38 -66.63
C VAL A 864 38.26 23.66 -65.84
N PRO A 865 38.60 22.70 -64.95
CA PRO A 865 37.63 22.13 -64.03
C PRO A 865 37.02 23.25 -63.20
N ARG A 866 35.72 23.52 -63.41
CA ARG A 866 35.00 24.51 -62.61
C ARG A 866 34.84 23.93 -61.22
N LEU A 867 35.63 24.42 -60.26
CA LEU A 867 35.34 24.22 -58.83
C LEU A 867 33.87 24.59 -58.60
N PRO A 868 33.11 23.87 -57.74
CA PRO A 868 31.67 24.10 -57.57
C PRO A 868 31.34 25.55 -57.18
N GLN A 869 31.11 26.41 -58.17
CA GLN A 869 30.48 27.70 -58.00
C GLN A 869 29.00 27.47 -57.90
N SER A 870 28.39 27.97 -56.83
CA SER A 870 26.94 27.93 -56.74
C SER A 870 26.36 29.02 -57.66
N ASP A 871 25.73 28.62 -58.77
CA ASP A 871 25.17 29.50 -59.79
C ASP A 871 23.65 29.30 -59.92
N PRO A 872 22.81 30.24 -59.46
CA PRO A 872 21.36 30.08 -59.34
C PRO A 872 20.55 30.12 -60.65
N LYS A 873 21.18 30.16 -61.84
CA LYS A 873 20.49 30.47 -63.11
C LYS A 873 20.41 29.37 -64.19
N LYS A 874 20.65 28.09 -63.88
CA LYS A 874 20.44 26.97 -64.84
C LYS A 874 19.22 26.07 -64.51
N ARG A 875 18.11 26.24 -65.25
CA ARG A 875 16.99 25.27 -65.42
C ARG A 875 16.70 25.12 -66.95
N GLN A 876 16.24 23.95 -67.44
CA GLN A 876 16.15 23.57 -68.87
C GLN A 876 14.83 23.97 -69.59
N LYS A 877 14.77 23.85 -70.94
CA LYS A 877 13.62 24.09 -71.85
C LYS A 877 13.51 22.98 -72.95
N GLY A 878 12.39 22.90 -73.69
CA GLY A 878 12.02 21.83 -74.66
C GLY A 878 10.53 21.90 -75.10
N PHE A 879 9.89 20.80 -75.54
CA PHE A 879 8.45 20.78 -75.93
C PHE A 879 7.70 19.51 -75.47
N VAL A 880 6.36 19.57 -75.37
CA VAL A 880 5.48 18.44 -74.99
C VAL A 880 4.35 18.24 -76.01
N LEU A 881 4.12 16.98 -76.41
CA LEU A 881 2.91 16.55 -77.10
C LEU A 881 1.78 16.32 -76.12
N ILE A 882 0.63 16.96 -76.33
CA ILE A 882 -0.57 16.81 -75.50
C ILE A 882 -1.77 16.32 -76.31
N ASP A 883 -2.68 15.63 -75.62
CA ASP A 883 -4.01 15.28 -76.14
C ASP A 883 -4.89 16.53 -76.14
N GLU A 884 -5.36 16.96 -77.32
CA GLU A 884 -6.03 18.24 -77.54
C GLU A 884 -7.30 18.39 -76.67
N THR A 885 -8.02 17.27 -76.47
CA THR A 885 -9.26 17.21 -75.70
C THR A 885 -9.06 17.10 -74.18
N THR A 886 -7.96 16.49 -73.73
CA THR A 886 -7.73 16.22 -72.30
C THR A 886 -6.57 17.00 -71.69
N GLN A 887 -5.85 17.79 -72.49
CA GLN A 887 -4.74 18.68 -72.09
C GLN A 887 -3.70 17.95 -71.21
N LYS A 888 -3.43 16.69 -71.56
CA LYS A 888 -2.46 15.83 -70.89
C LYS A 888 -1.36 15.41 -71.83
N ALA A 889 -0.14 15.39 -71.31
CA ALA A 889 1.01 14.90 -72.05
C ALA A 889 0.82 13.45 -72.50
N LEU A 890 1.16 13.18 -73.75
CA LEU A 890 0.95 11.91 -74.43
C LEU A 890 2.27 11.17 -74.59
N PRO A 891 2.57 10.21 -73.69
CA PRO A 891 3.81 9.46 -73.76
C PRO A 891 3.77 8.38 -74.84
N PHE A 892 4.94 8.07 -75.38
CA PHE A 892 5.16 7.01 -76.38
C PHE A 892 4.28 7.13 -77.64
N ARG A 893 4.00 8.36 -78.09
CA ARG A 893 3.28 8.63 -79.34
C ARG A 893 4.22 8.97 -80.47
N GLU A 894 4.01 8.35 -81.62
CA GLU A 894 4.68 8.73 -82.85
C GLU A 894 4.29 10.15 -83.27
N TYR A 895 5.29 10.93 -83.66
CA TYR A 895 5.12 12.28 -84.17
C TYR A 895 6.00 12.50 -85.40
N ARG A 896 5.62 13.47 -86.24
CA ARG A 896 6.41 13.88 -87.38
C ARG A 896 6.58 15.40 -87.39
N ILE A 897 7.84 15.83 -87.47
CA ILE A 897 8.25 17.23 -87.66
C ILE A 897 8.61 17.41 -89.14
N LEU A 898 8.27 18.57 -89.71
CA LEU A 898 8.90 19.08 -90.93
C LEU A 898 9.82 20.26 -90.59
N ASN A 899 10.98 20.31 -91.23
CA ASN A 899 11.82 21.52 -91.28
C ASN A 899 11.46 22.39 -92.50
N GLU A 900 12.01 23.59 -92.57
CA GLU A 900 11.76 24.53 -93.68
C GLU A 900 12.24 24.00 -95.05
N ASP A 901 13.18 23.06 -95.08
CA ASP A 901 13.67 22.38 -96.29
C ASP A 901 12.80 21.19 -96.76
N GLY A 902 11.73 20.87 -96.03
CA GLY A 902 10.76 19.82 -96.39
C GLY A 902 11.18 18.39 -96.03
N GLU A 903 12.26 18.21 -95.28
CA GLU A 903 12.66 16.91 -94.73
C GLU A 903 11.74 16.51 -93.56
N THR A 904 11.49 15.21 -93.40
CA THR A 904 10.53 14.69 -92.41
C THR A 904 11.20 13.83 -91.35
N PHE A 905 11.29 14.36 -90.14
CA PHE A 905 11.79 13.62 -88.97
C PHE A 905 10.62 12.94 -88.25
N ARG A 906 10.74 11.63 -87.99
CA ARG A 906 9.79 10.87 -87.18
C ARG A 906 10.45 10.42 -85.88
N GLY A 907 9.73 10.61 -84.78
CA GLY A 907 10.17 10.18 -83.45
C GLY A 907 9.00 9.65 -82.65
N VAL A 908 9.30 9.15 -81.45
CA VAL A 908 8.29 8.72 -80.47
C VAL A 908 8.51 9.54 -79.20
N SER A 909 7.46 10.15 -78.66
CA SER A 909 7.55 10.95 -77.43
C SER A 909 7.99 10.09 -76.24
N ASP A 910 8.64 10.70 -75.26
CA ASP A 910 9.15 9.97 -74.09
C ASP A 910 8.03 9.55 -73.13
N ARG A 911 8.38 8.97 -71.97
CA ARG A 911 7.41 8.53 -70.94
C ARG A 911 6.59 9.65 -70.29
N PHE A 912 6.91 10.91 -70.56
CA PHE A 912 6.21 12.10 -70.09
C PHE A 912 5.65 12.94 -71.24
N GLY A 913 5.66 12.43 -72.48
CA GLY A 913 5.21 13.15 -73.67
C GLY A 913 6.17 14.23 -74.17
N PHE A 914 7.39 14.34 -73.61
CA PHE A 914 8.38 15.27 -74.12
C PHE A 914 8.88 14.84 -75.50
N ILE A 915 9.17 15.85 -76.32
CA ILE A 915 9.95 15.72 -77.55
C ILE A 915 11.20 16.62 -77.43
N PRO A 916 12.37 16.14 -77.87
CA PRO A 916 13.60 16.94 -77.80
C PRO A 916 13.48 18.19 -78.69
N GLN A 917 14.09 19.29 -78.23
CA GLN A 917 14.25 20.48 -79.07
C GLN A 917 15.29 20.18 -80.15
N PHE A 918 14.97 20.54 -81.39
CA PHE A 918 15.94 20.64 -82.49
C PHE A 918 16.28 22.12 -82.67
N GLU A 919 17.57 22.42 -82.83
CA GLU A 919 18.06 23.77 -83.12
C GLU A 919 18.03 23.99 -84.64
N ASP A 920 16.85 24.32 -85.19
CA ASP A 920 16.62 25.21 -86.34
C ASP A 920 15.12 25.20 -86.76
N GLY A 921 14.73 26.13 -87.66
CA GLY A 921 13.35 26.54 -87.98
C GLY A 921 12.27 25.44 -88.05
N MET A 922 11.20 25.63 -87.25
CA MET A 922 10.05 24.73 -87.13
C MET A 922 8.84 25.23 -87.92
N LEU A 923 8.31 24.39 -88.82
CA LEU A 923 7.07 24.63 -89.55
C LEU A 923 6.15 23.39 -89.49
N GLU A 924 5.21 23.44 -88.53
CA GLU A 924 4.18 22.43 -88.19
C GLU A 924 4.62 21.00 -87.78
N VAL A 925 4.15 20.59 -86.60
CA VAL A 925 4.13 19.18 -86.17
C VAL A 925 2.82 18.56 -86.63
N VAL A 926 2.87 17.60 -87.56
CA VAL A 926 1.66 16.98 -88.14
C VAL A 926 1.42 15.60 -87.52
N PRO A 927 0.32 15.36 -86.79
CA PRO A 927 0.14 14.10 -86.08
C PRO A 927 -0.30 12.93 -86.96
N SER A 928 0.25 11.74 -86.72
CA SER A 928 -0.19 10.49 -87.36
C SER A 928 -1.38 9.87 -86.62
N MET A 929 -2.58 10.29 -87.00
CA MET A 929 -3.91 9.84 -86.54
C MET A 929 -4.28 10.18 -85.07
N GLY A 930 -5.01 11.29 -84.91
CA GLY A 930 -5.68 11.72 -83.68
C GLY A 930 -5.66 13.25 -83.52
N TYR A 931 -6.51 13.79 -82.63
CA TYR A 931 -6.58 15.21 -82.29
C TYR A 931 -5.56 15.51 -81.16
N TYR A 932 -4.50 16.25 -81.48
CA TYR A 932 -3.34 16.46 -80.60
C TYR A 932 -2.73 17.87 -80.81
N GLU A 933 -2.18 18.45 -79.74
CA GLU A 933 -1.60 19.80 -79.71
C GLU A 933 -0.15 19.77 -79.16
N VAL A 934 0.66 20.81 -79.41
CA VAL A 934 2.09 20.88 -79.02
C VAL A 934 2.40 22.21 -78.33
N LEU A 935 3.03 22.16 -77.15
CA LEU A 935 3.32 23.34 -76.30
C LEU A 935 4.81 23.48 -75.90
N ASP A 936 5.30 24.72 -75.77
CA ASP A 936 6.68 25.08 -75.33
C ASP A 936 6.84 24.86 -73.81
N LEU A 937 7.97 24.27 -73.37
CA LEU A 937 8.27 24.07 -71.94
C LEU A 937 8.27 25.35 -71.10
N ARG A 938 8.30 26.55 -71.70
CA ARG A 938 8.07 27.83 -71.00
C ARG A 938 6.64 27.95 -70.47
N GLU A 939 5.67 27.41 -71.20
CA GLU A 939 4.26 27.34 -70.77
C GLU A 939 4.00 26.12 -69.88
N VAL A 940 4.82 25.07 -70.03
CA VAL A 940 4.83 23.89 -69.13
C VAL A 940 5.65 24.15 -67.83
N ALA A 941 6.34 25.30 -67.70
CA ALA A 941 7.26 25.58 -66.58
C ALA A 941 6.56 25.80 -65.23
N ASP A 942 5.36 26.40 -65.21
CA ASP A 942 4.52 26.54 -64.00
C ASP A 942 4.01 25.19 -63.47
N LEU A 943 4.35 24.09 -64.15
CA LEU A 943 4.20 22.77 -63.61
C LEU A 943 5.40 22.42 -62.70
N TRP A 944 6.64 22.27 -63.18
CA TRP A 944 7.80 21.69 -62.45
C TRP A 944 8.52 22.60 -61.39
N VAL A 945 8.68 22.13 -60.12
CA VAL A 945 9.82 22.37 -59.17
C VAL A 945 9.77 23.54 -58.16
N ASP A 946 9.97 23.17 -56.88
CA ASP A 946 10.45 24.06 -55.80
C ASP A 946 11.94 23.81 -55.40
N ASP A 947 12.50 24.84 -54.77
CA ASP A 947 13.50 24.79 -53.69
C ASP A 947 14.97 24.42 -53.96
N GLU A 948 15.83 24.67 -52.96
CA GLU A 948 16.98 25.55 -53.14
C GLU A 948 18.33 24.82 -53.26
N ILE A 949 19.18 25.35 -54.16
CA ILE A 949 20.63 25.25 -54.15
C ILE A 949 21.15 26.64 -54.59
N ASN A 950 22.32 27.05 -54.07
CA ASN A 950 23.11 28.29 -54.34
C ASN A 950 22.81 29.46 -53.36
N GLN A 951 23.74 30.17 -52.68
CA GLN A 951 25.15 30.61 -52.90
C GLN A 951 25.91 30.89 -51.56
N ASN A 952 27.25 31.03 -51.39
CA ASN A 952 28.44 30.73 -52.23
C ASN A 952 29.78 30.57 -51.44
N ASN A 953 30.81 30.17 -52.20
CA ASN A 953 32.29 30.35 -52.10
C ASN A 953 32.79 31.84 -52.00
N PRO A 954 34.11 32.23 -52.13
CA PRO A 954 35.44 31.59 -51.92
C PRO A 954 36.60 32.49 -51.34
N SER A 955 37.23 32.20 -50.17
CA SER A 955 38.56 32.71 -49.69
C SER A 955 38.93 32.21 -48.26
N GLU A 956 40.15 31.82 -47.86
CA GLU A 956 41.49 31.81 -48.45
C GLU A 956 42.47 30.96 -47.63
N LEU A 957 43.39 30.25 -48.29
CA LEU A 957 44.55 29.61 -47.65
C LEU A 957 45.75 30.57 -47.58
N SER A 958 46.18 30.83 -46.34
CA SER A 958 47.52 31.23 -45.87
C SER A 958 48.04 32.68 -46.04
N ALA A 959 48.48 33.27 -44.92
CA ALA A 959 49.90 33.58 -44.64
C ALA A 959 50.15 34.03 -43.18
N VAL A 960 51.34 33.68 -42.68
CA VAL A 960 51.96 33.98 -41.35
C VAL A 960 53.12 34.97 -41.65
N PRO A 961 53.50 35.98 -40.82
CA PRO A 961 54.29 35.69 -39.60
C PRO A 961 54.35 36.68 -38.40
N ALA A 962 54.61 36.09 -37.22
CA ALA A 962 55.52 36.49 -36.12
C ALA A 962 55.48 37.93 -35.53
N SER A 963 55.43 38.16 -34.21
CA SER A 963 56.45 37.70 -33.25
C SER A 963 56.21 38.15 -31.77
N SER A 964 56.61 37.28 -30.84
CA SER A 964 57.16 37.54 -29.48
C SER A 964 56.56 38.57 -28.48
N LYS A 965 56.14 37.98 -27.34
CA LYS A 965 56.43 38.37 -25.93
C LYS A 965 55.70 39.57 -25.30
N ALA A 966 54.75 39.23 -24.43
CA ALA A 966 54.27 40.05 -23.33
C ALA A 966 55.24 40.05 -22.12
N LYS A 967 55.05 41.02 -21.22
CA LYS A 967 55.25 40.85 -19.78
C LYS A 967 54.40 41.87 -19.00
N THR A 968 53.53 41.38 -18.10
CA THR A 968 53.21 41.90 -16.74
C THR A 968 52.85 43.40 -16.57
N ILE A 969 51.87 43.90 -15.79
CA ILE A 969 51.06 43.51 -14.59
C ILE A 969 50.05 44.72 -14.37
N PRO A 970 49.05 44.80 -13.46
CA PRO A 970 48.43 43.85 -12.51
C PRO A 970 46.90 43.64 -12.71
N ASP A 971 46.33 42.69 -11.97
CA ASP A 971 44.91 42.65 -11.61
C ASP A 971 44.51 43.71 -10.56
N ASN A 972 43.27 44.19 -10.61
CA ASN A 972 42.52 44.46 -9.36
C ASN A 972 40.99 44.51 -9.56
N GLN A 973 40.28 43.91 -8.61
CA GLN A 973 38.92 44.20 -8.16
C GLN A 973 37.70 44.20 -9.13
N ALA A 974 36.89 43.15 -8.94
CA ALA A 974 35.52 43.24 -8.39
C ALA A 974 34.32 43.68 -9.27
N THR A 975 33.29 42.82 -9.19
CA THR A 975 31.84 43.05 -9.40
C THR A 975 31.31 43.29 -10.82
N SER A 976 30.40 42.38 -11.21
CA SER A 976 29.70 42.26 -12.49
C SER A 976 28.55 43.26 -12.70
N SER A 977 28.75 44.54 -12.33
CA SER A 977 27.73 45.59 -12.47
C SER A 977 28.21 46.90 -13.13
N GLY A 978 29.51 47.07 -13.41
CA GLY A 978 30.05 48.29 -14.03
C GLY A 978 30.17 48.28 -15.56
N TYR A 979 30.53 47.14 -16.18
CA TYR A 979 31.12 47.13 -17.53
C TYR A 979 30.15 47.35 -18.71
N ILE A 980 28.83 47.26 -18.46
CA ILE A 980 27.79 47.54 -19.49
C ILE A 980 27.63 49.05 -19.74
N ALA A 981 28.07 49.91 -18.80
CA ALA A 981 27.97 51.37 -18.94
C ALA A 981 29.05 51.97 -19.86
N GLU A 982 30.23 51.35 -19.97
CA GLU A 982 31.37 51.94 -20.67
C GLU A 982 31.53 51.49 -22.12
N LEU A 983 31.13 50.26 -22.47
CA LEU A 983 31.11 49.79 -23.86
C LEU A 983 30.10 50.54 -24.75
N ARG A 984 29.11 51.23 -24.17
CA ARG A 984 28.18 52.12 -24.92
C ARG A 984 28.82 53.41 -25.46
N LYS A 985 30.08 53.72 -25.11
CA LYS A 985 30.69 55.03 -25.42
C LYS A 985 31.82 55.04 -26.46
N LYS A 986 32.22 53.90 -27.05
CA LYS A 986 33.38 53.83 -27.96
C LYS A 986 33.16 53.29 -29.38
N ASP A 987 31.95 52.85 -29.74
CA ASP A 987 31.62 52.62 -31.16
C ASP A 987 30.16 53.01 -31.47
N THR A 988 29.98 54.23 -31.97
CA THR A 988 28.70 54.78 -32.41
C THR A 988 28.20 54.22 -33.75
N ALA A 989 29.02 53.46 -34.50
CA ALA A 989 28.59 52.74 -35.69
C ALA A 989 28.07 51.34 -35.33
N LEU A 990 28.76 50.63 -34.43
CA LEU A 990 28.34 49.32 -33.95
C LEU A 990 27.12 49.41 -33.01
N ALA A 991 27.02 50.45 -32.18
CA ALA A 991 25.80 50.71 -31.39
C ALA A 991 24.56 50.91 -32.27
N LYS A 992 24.69 51.62 -33.39
CA LYS A 992 23.60 51.79 -34.35
C LYS A 992 23.25 50.48 -35.07
N LYS A 993 24.25 49.66 -35.41
CA LYS A 993 24.03 48.33 -35.99
C LYS A 993 23.40 47.34 -35.01
N ILE A 994 23.69 47.45 -33.71
CA ILE A 994 23.09 46.62 -32.65
C ILE A 994 21.67 47.08 -32.29
N ASP A 995 21.35 48.37 -32.42
CA ASP A 995 19.96 48.86 -32.28
C ASP A 995 19.13 48.62 -33.56
N ASP A 996 19.72 48.64 -34.76
CA ASP A 996 19.05 48.19 -36.00
C ASP A 996 18.86 46.66 -36.05
N MET A 997 19.80 45.87 -35.49
CA MET A 997 19.68 44.41 -35.34
C MET A 997 18.72 43.98 -34.22
N LYS A 998 18.16 44.91 -33.42
CA LYS A 998 16.99 44.62 -32.57
C LYS A 998 15.68 44.59 -33.35
N LEU A 999 15.68 44.86 -34.65
CA LEU A 999 14.49 44.81 -35.50
C LEU A 999 14.32 43.50 -36.28
N GLN A 1000 15.27 42.57 -36.22
CA GLN A 1000 15.21 41.27 -36.90
C GLN A 1000 15.68 40.16 -35.96
N GLY A 1001 14.73 39.56 -35.24
CA GLY A 1001 15.00 38.35 -34.46
C GLY A 1001 15.32 37.19 -35.40
N TYR A 1002 16.32 36.39 -35.00
CA TYR A 1002 16.57 35.06 -35.53
C TYR A 1002 16.88 34.09 -34.38
N ALA A 1003 16.19 32.96 -34.37
CA ALA A 1003 16.48 31.77 -33.57
C ALA A 1003 17.40 30.82 -34.41
N LEU A 1004 17.88 29.66 -33.96
CA LEU A 1004 17.10 28.51 -33.51
C LEU A 1004 18.00 27.44 -32.83
N ASP A 1005 17.34 26.42 -32.28
CA ASP A 1005 17.86 25.40 -31.37
C ASP A 1005 18.78 24.31 -31.97
N ALA A 1006 19.41 23.54 -31.08
CA ALA A 1006 19.79 22.14 -31.33
C ALA A 1006 19.24 21.22 -30.20
N VAL A 1007 18.42 20.23 -30.57
CA VAL A 1007 17.77 19.25 -29.66
C VAL A 1007 17.93 17.83 -30.26
N PRO A 1008 18.09 16.75 -29.45
CA PRO A 1008 18.61 15.47 -29.96
C PRO A 1008 17.57 14.50 -30.59
N ASP A 1009 18.11 13.68 -31.50
CA ASP A 1009 17.73 12.33 -31.95
C ASP A 1009 16.25 11.89 -32.08
N VAL A 1010 15.90 11.51 -33.32
CA VAL A 1010 14.82 10.56 -33.67
C VAL A 1010 15.45 9.37 -34.41
N PRO A 1011 15.08 8.10 -34.09
CA PRO A 1011 15.76 6.93 -34.65
C PRO A 1011 15.59 6.74 -36.17
N LYS A 1012 16.63 6.16 -36.78
CA LYS A 1012 16.73 5.86 -38.23
C LYS A 1012 15.52 5.06 -38.72
N GLY A 1013 14.72 5.67 -39.60
CA GLY A 1013 13.54 5.07 -40.23
C GLY A 1013 12.53 6.08 -40.76
N ALA A 1014 12.50 7.29 -40.19
CA ALA A 1014 11.67 8.41 -40.68
C ALA A 1014 12.55 9.51 -41.29
N LYS A 1015 12.28 9.90 -42.54
CA LYS A 1015 12.85 11.12 -43.13
C LYS A 1015 12.17 12.34 -42.52
N LEU A 1016 12.95 13.28 -41.98
CA LEU A 1016 12.50 14.65 -41.86
C LEU A 1016 12.76 15.33 -43.21
N VAL A 1017 11.66 15.64 -43.88
CA VAL A 1017 11.63 16.23 -45.22
C VAL A 1017 11.61 17.73 -45.01
N THR A 1018 12.64 18.45 -45.46
CA THR A 1018 12.50 19.89 -45.71
C THR A 1018 11.37 20.10 -46.71
N ILE A 1019 10.56 21.16 -46.56
CA ILE A 1019 9.37 21.38 -47.40
C ILE A 1019 9.74 21.33 -48.90
N GLU A 1020 10.94 21.83 -49.22
CA GLU A 1020 11.73 21.59 -50.43
C GLU A 1020 11.57 20.20 -51.05
N ASN A 1021 11.88 19.16 -50.29
CA ASN A 1021 11.88 17.78 -50.76
C ASN A 1021 10.48 17.17 -50.86
N LEU A 1022 9.45 17.83 -50.31
CA LEU A 1022 8.04 17.45 -50.47
C LEU A 1022 7.48 17.97 -51.79
N ILE A 1023 7.87 19.19 -52.19
CA ILE A 1023 7.32 19.85 -53.39
C ILE A 1023 8.12 19.44 -54.65
N LYS A 1024 9.44 19.18 -54.55
CA LYS A 1024 10.24 18.59 -55.64
C LYS A 1024 9.82 17.19 -56.08
N ASN A 1025 9.18 16.40 -55.21
CA ASN A 1025 8.88 14.99 -55.47
C ASN A 1025 7.38 14.68 -55.69
N THR A 1026 6.50 15.68 -55.73
CA THR A 1026 5.06 15.43 -55.81
C THR A 1026 4.32 16.32 -56.81
N LYS A 1027 4.48 16.03 -58.10
CA LYS A 1027 3.43 16.32 -59.09
C LYS A 1027 3.00 15.02 -59.77
N GLY A 1028 1.69 14.87 -59.95
CA GLY A 1028 1.08 13.63 -60.45
C GLY A 1028 0.30 12.80 -59.44
N ALA A 1029 -0.13 13.35 -58.30
CA ALA A 1029 -1.19 12.76 -57.47
C ALA A 1029 -2.25 13.82 -57.15
N SER A 1030 -3.53 13.45 -57.22
CA SER A 1030 -4.65 14.38 -57.05
C SER A 1030 -4.75 14.89 -55.61
N ILE A 1031 -4.99 16.19 -55.46
CA ILE A 1031 -5.22 16.84 -54.16
C ILE A 1031 -6.60 16.42 -53.63
N LYS A 1032 -6.64 15.26 -52.95
CA LYS A 1032 -7.71 14.83 -52.04
C LYS A 1032 -7.04 14.25 -50.80
N GLN A 1033 -7.27 14.90 -49.65
CA GLN A 1033 -6.71 14.61 -48.32
C GLN A 1033 -5.25 15.03 -48.06
N VAL A 1034 -5.03 16.34 -47.89
CA VAL A 1034 -4.06 16.86 -46.91
C VAL A 1034 -4.86 17.30 -45.69
N GLU A 1035 -4.98 16.45 -44.65
CA GLU A 1035 -5.87 16.74 -43.50
C GLU A 1035 -5.17 17.34 -42.26
N TYR A 1036 -3.83 17.43 -42.24
CA TYR A 1036 -3.07 17.96 -41.09
C TYR A 1036 -1.77 18.66 -41.51
N VAL A 1037 -1.52 19.85 -40.95
CA VAL A 1037 -0.23 20.57 -40.97
C VAL A 1037 0.01 21.12 -39.57
N ASN A 1038 1.16 20.81 -38.97
CA ASN A 1038 1.58 21.34 -37.66
C ASN A 1038 2.62 22.43 -37.86
N TRP A 1039 2.51 23.55 -37.13
CA TRP A 1039 3.49 24.63 -37.12
C TRP A 1039 4.15 24.74 -35.75
N PHE A 1040 5.48 24.89 -35.74
CA PHE A 1040 6.29 25.31 -34.60
C PHE A 1040 7.18 26.46 -35.07
N SER A 1041 7.20 27.57 -34.35
CA SER A 1041 8.21 28.62 -34.50
C SER A 1041 8.61 29.13 -33.11
N THR A 1042 9.92 29.28 -32.91
CA THR A 1042 10.54 29.94 -31.75
C THR A 1042 11.13 31.30 -32.13
N ASP A 1043 10.79 31.82 -33.32
CA ASP A 1043 11.48 32.93 -33.96
C ASP A 1043 10.55 34.09 -34.41
N ASP A 1044 11.00 35.33 -34.20
CA ASP A 1044 10.33 36.56 -34.63
C ASP A 1044 10.47 36.79 -36.16
N SER A 1045 11.37 36.07 -36.85
CA SER A 1045 11.58 36.15 -38.32
C SER A 1045 10.41 35.66 -39.19
N LEU A 1046 9.54 34.78 -38.67
CA LEU A 1046 8.47 34.10 -39.43
C LEU A 1046 7.10 34.84 -39.45
N TYR A 1047 7.03 36.02 -38.83
CA TYR A 1047 5.79 36.82 -38.77
C TYR A 1047 5.22 37.22 -40.16
N PRO A 1048 6.03 37.67 -41.15
CA PRO A 1048 5.52 38.10 -42.47
C PRO A 1048 4.88 36.97 -43.30
N VAL A 1049 5.37 35.74 -43.14
CA VAL A 1049 4.85 34.55 -43.85
C VAL A 1049 3.44 34.21 -43.36
N THR A 1050 3.23 34.31 -42.05
CA THR A 1050 1.93 34.05 -41.42
C THR A 1050 0.88 35.08 -41.85
N GLU A 1051 1.28 36.35 -41.99
CA GLU A 1051 0.39 37.43 -42.44
C GLU A 1051 0.02 37.32 -43.93
N THR A 1052 0.90 36.73 -44.75
CA THR A 1052 0.67 36.51 -46.18
C THR A 1052 -0.31 35.36 -46.43
N ILE A 1053 -0.11 34.21 -45.78
CA ILE A 1053 -0.98 33.02 -45.94
C ILE A 1053 -2.42 33.28 -45.48
N ILE A 1054 -2.61 34.14 -44.47
CA ILE A 1054 -3.96 34.52 -43.99
C ILE A 1054 -4.70 35.42 -45.01
N LYS A 1055 -4.00 36.21 -45.82
CA LYS A 1055 -4.60 37.09 -46.83
C LYS A 1055 -5.16 36.34 -48.05
N GLU A 1056 -4.73 35.11 -48.33
CA GLU A 1056 -5.13 34.34 -49.53
C GLU A 1056 -6.47 33.57 -49.42
N LYS A 1057 -7.22 33.74 -48.32
CA LYS A 1057 -8.64 33.32 -48.15
C LYS A 1057 -9.04 31.86 -48.48
N HIS A 1058 -8.10 30.91 -48.65
CA HIS A 1058 -8.42 29.53 -49.07
C HIS A 1058 -7.71 28.42 -48.26
N LEU A 1059 -8.10 28.22 -47.00
CA LEU A 1059 -7.80 26.96 -46.29
C LEU A 1059 -9.03 26.06 -46.23
N LYS A 1060 -9.04 24.98 -47.03
CA LYS A 1060 -10.08 23.96 -46.99
C LYS A 1060 -9.78 22.87 -45.95
N ALA A 1061 -10.51 22.93 -44.84
CA ALA A 1061 -10.85 21.80 -43.95
C ALA A 1061 -9.69 20.96 -43.35
N GLY A 1062 -8.85 21.57 -42.51
CA GLY A 1062 -7.85 20.89 -41.67
C GLY A 1062 -7.83 21.42 -40.22
N TYR A 1063 -7.28 20.63 -39.28
CA TYR A 1063 -7.12 21.05 -37.88
C TYR A 1063 -5.97 22.05 -37.74
N PHE A 1064 -6.25 23.26 -37.28
CA PHE A 1064 -5.24 24.29 -36.98
C PHE A 1064 -4.78 24.21 -35.53
N TYR A 1065 -3.46 24.15 -35.33
CA TYR A 1065 -2.80 24.25 -34.03
C TYR A 1065 -1.86 25.46 -34.03
N LEU A 1066 -2.14 26.44 -33.16
CA LEU A 1066 -1.33 27.65 -33.01
C LEU A 1066 -0.60 27.63 -31.66
N PHE A 1067 0.71 27.39 -31.68
CA PHE A 1067 1.57 27.44 -30.50
C PHE A 1067 2.32 28.77 -30.44
N THR A 1068 2.31 29.42 -29.28
CA THR A 1068 3.12 30.61 -28.99
C THR A 1068 4.05 30.29 -27.82
N HIS A 1069 5.36 30.51 -27.98
CA HIS A 1069 6.35 30.23 -26.94
C HIS A 1069 7.19 31.49 -26.69
N ALA A 1070 7.10 32.06 -25.48
CA ALA A 1070 7.95 33.16 -25.05
C ALA A 1070 9.08 32.63 -24.15
N ASN A 1071 10.33 33.00 -24.44
CA ASN A 1071 11.49 32.58 -23.67
C ASN A 1071 11.53 33.31 -22.29
N PRO A 1072 11.56 32.61 -21.15
CA PRO A 1072 11.48 33.24 -19.83
C PRO A 1072 12.71 34.07 -19.42
N ASN A 1073 13.82 34.04 -20.16
CA ASN A 1073 15.03 34.80 -19.83
C ASN A 1073 15.04 36.26 -20.35
N ILE A 1074 13.94 36.74 -20.95
CA ILE A 1074 13.80 38.15 -21.38
C ILE A 1074 12.71 38.83 -20.55
N ILE A 1075 13.10 39.36 -19.38
CA ILE A 1075 12.30 40.36 -18.66
C ILE A 1075 12.64 41.73 -19.23
N MET A 1076 12.01 42.10 -20.35
CA MET A 1076 11.77 43.49 -20.81
C MET A 1076 10.78 43.46 -22.00
N TYR A 1077 9.89 44.47 -22.07
CA TYR A 1077 8.82 44.65 -23.08
C TYR A 1077 7.68 43.60 -23.09
N GLY A 1078 7.00 43.49 -21.95
CA GLY A 1078 5.76 42.73 -21.79
C GLY A 1078 4.48 43.57 -21.93
N GLU A 1079 4.18 44.10 -23.11
CA GLU A 1079 2.81 44.54 -23.46
C GLU A 1079 2.52 44.46 -24.97
N GLU A 1080 3.43 44.96 -25.83
CA GLU A 1080 3.24 45.00 -27.30
C GLU A 1080 3.11 43.64 -28.00
N ARG A 1081 3.59 42.54 -27.40
CA ARG A 1081 3.53 41.19 -28.01
C ARG A 1081 2.14 40.55 -27.91
N TYR A 1082 1.31 40.94 -26.95
CA TYR A 1082 -0.04 40.36 -26.79
C TYR A 1082 -1.09 41.03 -27.69
N THR A 1083 -0.91 42.30 -28.05
CA THR A 1083 -1.80 43.04 -28.96
C THR A 1083 -1.82 42.40 -30.35
N ARG A 1084 -0.65 42.11 -30.94
CA ARG A 1084 -0.57 41.62 -32.34
C ARG A 1084 -1.22 40.25 -32.60
N VAL A 1085 -1.31 39.38 -31.59
CA VAL A 1085 -2.05 38.10 -31.70
C VAL A 1085 -3.56 38.34 -31.63
N ALA A 1086 -4.00 39.30 -30.81
CA ALA A 1086 -5.39 39.75 -30.81
C ALA A 1086 -5.75 40.44 -32.14
N ASP A 1087 -4.82 41.16 -32.76
CA ASP A 1087 -5.03 41.81 -34.06
C ASP A 1087 -5.22 40.79 -35.19
N ILE A 1088 -4.41 39.72 -35.27
CA ILE A 1088 -4.63 38.64 -36.26
C ILE A 1088 -5.99 37.95 -36.04
N ALA A 1089 -6.37 37.70 -34.78
CA ALA A 1089 -7.70 37.17 -34.45
C ALA A 1089 -8.83 38.13 -34.87
N ASN A 1090 -8.68 39.42 -34.60
CA ASN A 1090 -9.64 40.46 -35.01
C ASN A 1090 -9.70 40.64 -36.53
N GLN A 1091 -8.59 40.41 -37.24
CA GLN A 1091 -8.51 40.48 -38.70
C GLN A 1091 -9.21 39.29 -39.36
N LEU A 1092 -8.99 38.06 -38.88
CA LEU A 1092 -9.74 36.86 -39.30
C LEU A 1092 -11.26 37.00 -39.06
N ILE A 1093 -11.64 37.69 -37.98
CA ILE A 1093 -13.02 38.06 -37.67
C ILE A 1093 -13.56 39.10 -38.68
N LYS A 1094 -12.78 40.15 -38.99
CA LYS A 1094 -13.12 41.16 -40.01
C LYS A 1094 -13.27 40.58 -41.41
N ASP A 1095 -12.46 39.59 -41.75
CA ASP A 1095 -12.40 38.99 -43.09
C ASP A 1095 -13.48 37.92 -43.35
N GLY A 1096 -14.33 37.63 -42.36
CA GLY A 1096 -15.57 36.86 -42.51
C GLY A 1096 -15.41 35.33 -42.52
N TYR A 1097 -14.35 34.81 -41.90
CA TYR A 1097 -14.01 33.39 -41.98
C TYR A 1097 -15.02 32.46 -41.29
N LYS A 1098 -15.47 31.40 -41.98
CA LYS A 1098 -16.30 30.30 -41.43
C LYS A 1098 -15.75 28.95 -41.86
N SER A 1099 -15.80 27.95 -40.98
CA SER A 1099 -15.27 26.60 -41.20
C SER A 1099 -16.23 25.54 -40.67
N ASP A 1100 -16.50 24.49 -41.47
CA ASP A 1100 -17.42 23.40 -41.14
C ASP A 1100 -16.78 22.26 -40.30
N LYS A 1101 -15.56 22.48 -39.78
CA LYS A 1101 -14.82 21.55 -38.91
C LYS A 1101 -14.23 22.28 -37.69
N PRO A 1102 -14.13 21.62 -36.51
CA PRO A 1102 -13.63 22.23 -35.28
C PRO A 1102 -12.12 22.53 -35.31
N LEU A 1103 -11.78 23.81 -35.17
CA LEU A 1103 -10.45 24.40 -35.07
C LEU A 1103 -9.88 24.29 -33.64
N VAL A 1104 -8.72 23.64 -33.44
CA VAL A 1104 -8.18 23.29 -32.12
C VAL A 1104 -6.94 24.14 -31.74
N ILE A 1105 -7.17 25.39 -31.34
CA ILE A 1105 -6.10 26.31 -30.91
C ILE A 1105 -5.57 25.92 -29.52
N ILE A 1106 -4.23 25.85 -29.34
CA ILE A 1106 -3.53 25.47 -28.09
C ILE A 1106 -2.46 26.52 -27.73
N ALA A 1107 -2.88 27.64 -27.14
CA ALA A 1107 -1.97 28.73 -26.74
C ALA A 1107 -1.14 28.38 -25.48
N CYS A 1108 0.15 28.78 -25.45
CA CYS A 1108 1.11 28.34 -24.42
C CYS A 1108 1.71 29.47 -23.58
N GLN A 1109 0.87 30.18 -22.82
CA GLN A 1109 1.32 30.84 -21.58
C GLN A 1109 0.17 31.01 -20.59
N ALA A 1110 0.40 30.74 -19.30
CA ALA A 1110 -0.61 30.86 -18.26
C ALA A 1110 -0.70 32.31 -17.73
N GLY A 1111 -1.57 33.11 -18.34
CA GLY A 1111 -1.92 34.45 -17.89
C GLY A 1111 -3.37 34.78 -18.28
N ASN A 1112 -4.08 35.57 -17.44
CA ASN A 1112 -5.53 35.76 -17.55
C ASN A 1112 -6.02 36.26 -18.92
N GLY A 1113 -5.19 36.98 -19.68
CA GLY A 1113 -5.53 37.44 -21.05
C GLY A 1113 -5.81 36.30 -22.04
N VAL A 1114 -5.10 35.17 -21.95
CA VAL A 1114 -5.14 34.11 -22.97
C VAL A 1114 -6.50 33.41 -23.04
N ASN A 1115 -7.14 33.15 -21.89
CA ASN A 1115 -8.47 32.54 -21.84
C ASN A 1115 -9.53 33.44 -22.52
N SER A 1116 -9.46 34.77 -22.32
CA SER A 1116 -10.39 35.71 -22.95
C SER A 1116 -10.27 35.76 -24.49
N ILE A 1117 -9.07 35.53 -25.03
CA ILE A 1117 -8.84 35.47 -26.47
C ILE A 1117 -9.37 34.14 -27.04
N ALA A 1118 -9.06 33.03 -26.37
CA ALA A 1118 -9.54 31.70 -26.77
C ALA A 1118 -11.07 31.58 -26.78
N GLU A 1119 -11.75 32.14 -25.77
CA GLU A 1119 -13.20 32.12 -25.65
C GLU A 1119 -13.90 33.01 -26.68
N ARG A 1120 -13.32 34.19 -27.00
CA ARG A 1120 -13.80 35.03 -28.12
C ARG A 1120 -13.64 34.33 -29.47
N LEU A 1121 -12.49 33.68 -29.72
CA LEU A 1121 -12.23 32.96 -30.97
C LEU A 1121 -13.19 31.77 -31.16
N ALA A 1122 -13.37 30.94 -30.13
CA ALA A 1122 -14.31 29.80 -30.18
C ALA A 1122 -15.73 30.26 -30.53
N LYS A 1123 -16.20 31.33 -29.88
CA LYS A 1123 -17.55 31.89 -30.07
C LYS A 1123 -17.75 32.55 -31.44
N HIS A 1124 -16.73 33.19 -32.01
CA HIS A 1124 -16.87 33.92 -33.28
C HIS A 1124 -16.66 33.03 -34.52
N LEU A 1125 -15.74 32.07 -34.45
CA LEU A 1125 -15.44 31.14 -35.55
C LEU A 1125 -16.34 29.90 -35.56
N GLY A 1126 -17.11 29.65 -34.50
CA GLY A 1126 -18.07 28.53 -34.41
C GLY A 1126 -17.42 27.18 -34.14
N VAL A 1127 -16.26 27.14 -33.47
CA VAL A 1127 -15.34 25.99 -33.42
C VAL A 1127 -14.85 25.67 -32.01
N THR A 1128 -14.39 24.43 -31.78
CA THR A 1128 -14.01 23.94 -30.44
C THR A 1128 -12.51 24.10 -30.13
N VAL A 1129 -12.17 25.05 -29.25
CA VAL A 1129 -10.81 25.43 -28.83
C VAL A 1129 -10.38 24.74 -27.52
N TYR A 1130 -9.11 24.35 -27.38
CA TYR A 1130 -8.58 23.56 -26.26
C TYR A 1130 -7.35 24.22 -25.60
N ALA A 1131 -7.53 24.89 -24.46
CA ALA A 1131 -6.45 25.56 -23.73
C ALA A 1131 -5.87 24.68 -22.60
N PRO A 1132 -4.55 24.55 -22.43
CA PRO A 1132 -3.95 23.76 -21.36
C PRO A 1132 -4.18 24.37 -19.97
N THR A 1133 -4.36 23.54 -18.95
CA THR A 1133 -4.72 24.01 -17.59
C THR A 1133 -3.54 24.42 -16.71
N SER A 1134 -2.31 23.99 -17.01
CA SER A 1134 -1.10 24.42 -16.29
C SER A 1134 0.18 24.34 -17.13
N LEU A 1135 1.16 25.19 -16.79
CA LEU A 1135 2.46 25.25 -17.48
C LEU A 1135 3.37 24.05 -17.14
N ALA A 1136 3.22 23.45 -15.95
CA ALA A 1136 4.07 22.36 -15.47
C ALA A 1136 3.91 21.08 -16.31
N TRP A 1137 2.66 20.70 -16.63
CA TRP A 1137 2.37 19.51 -17.43
C TRP A 1137 2.98 19.59 -18.85
N PHE A 1138 2.95 20.77 -19.47
CA PHE A 1138 3.50 20.98 -20.82
C PHE A 1138 5.02 20.75 -20.86
N LYS A 1139 5.77 21.30 -19.88
CA LYS A 1139 7.22 21.05 -19.78
C LYS A 1139 7.55 19.55 -19.67
N THR A 1140 6.78 18.80 -18.88
CA THR A 1140 6.96 17.34 -18.73
C THR A 1140 6.63 16.55 -20.01
N ALA A 1141 5.70 17.04 -20.84
CA ALA A 1141 5.32 16.42 -22.10
C ALA A 1141 6.27 16.72 -23.27
N VAL A 1142 7.02 17.82 -23.20
CA VAL A 1142 8.04 18.20 -24.21
C VAL A 1142 9.41 17.59 -23.89
N GLY A 1143 9.79 17.48 -22.60
CA GLY A 1143 11.07 16.90 -22.17
C GLY A 1143 11.21 15.37 -22.34
N HIS A 1144 10.13 14.66 -22.66
CA HIS A 1144 10.16 13.26 -23.09
C HIS A 1144 9.46 13.14 -24.44
N HIS A 1145 10.00 12.36 -25.39
CA HIS A 1145 9.46 12.17 -26.75
C HIS A 1145 8.10 11.42 -26.82
N LYS A 1146 7.06 11.93 -26.14
CA LYS A 1146 5.71 11.34 -26.05
C LYS A 1146 4.66 12.03 -26.94
N PHE A 1147 5.01 13.14 -27.62
CA PHE A 1147 4.14 13.72 -28.64
C PHE A 1147 3.84 12.76 -29.81
N SER A 1148 4.80 11.88 -30.16
CA SER A 1148 4.62 10.83 -31.19
C SER A 1148 3.46 9.87 -30.87
N GLY A 1149 3.24 9.53 -29.60
CA GLY A 1149 2.16 8.64 -29.16
C GLY A 1149 0.76 9.27 -29.19
N ILE A 1150 0.67 10.59 -29.00
CA ILE A 1150 -0.57 11.35 -29.18
C ILE A 1150 -0.85 11.52 -30.67
N TYR A 1151 0.17 11.93 -31.44
CA TYR A 1151 0.10 12.10 -32.90
C TYR A 1151 -0.28 10.78 -33.63
N ALA A 1152 0.27 9.64 -33.21
CA ALA A 1152 -0.07 8.33 -33.75
C ALA A 1152 -1.51 7.87 -33.43
N ARG A 1153 -2.11 8.34 -32.33
CA ARG A 1153 -3.51 8.06 -31.99
C ARG A 1153 -4.51 8.91 -32.79
N PHE A 1154 -4.17 10.17 -33.09
CA PHE A 1154 -5.00 11.00 -33.98
C PHE A 1154 -4.89 10.62 -35.47
N LYS A 1155 -3.75 10.04 -35.90
CA LYS A 1155 -3.52 9.66 -37.31
C LYS A 1155 -4.37 8.47 -37.80
N LYS A 1156 -4.99 7.68 -36.91
CA LYS A 1156 -5.96 6.63 -37.28
C LYS A 1156 -7.40 7.18 -37.26
N GLY A 1157 -7.69 8.06 -38.21
CA GLY A 1157 -9.08 8.43 -38.53
C GLY A 1157 -9.87 7.25 -39.11
N LYS A 1158 -11.20 7.28 -38.95
CA LYS A 1158 -12.15 6.16 -39.15
C LYS A 1158 -12.13 5.18 -37.94
N ASP A 1159 -12.86 5.41 -36.82
CA ASP A 1159 -14.21 5.97 -36.81
C ASP A 1159 -14.83 6.53 -35.53
N GLN A 1160 -15.88 7.33 -35.76
CA GLN A 1160 -16.86 7.89 -34.83
C GLN A 1160 -16.30 8.61 -33.58
N ILE A 1161 -16.50 9.93 -33.58
CA ILE A 1161 -16.28 10.80 -32.42
C ILE A 1161 -17.05 10.28 -31.19
N GLY A 1162 -16.28 9.89 -30.19
CA GLY A 1162 -16.65 9.76 -28.77
C GLY A 1162 -15.54 10.41 -27.94
N GLU A 1163 -15.89 10.99 -26.79
CA GLU A 1163 -15.01 11.90 -26.03
C GLU A 1163 -13.58 11.36 -25.79
N PRO A 1164 -12.52 12.20 -25.92
CA PRO A 1164 -11.18 11.80 -25.55
C PRO A 1164 -11.09 11.54 -24.04
N ARG A 1165 -10.74 10.31 -23.65
CA ARG A 1165 -10.48 9.89 -22.25
C ARG A 1165 -9.19 10.51 -21.67
N ILE A 1166 -9.10 11.84 -21.64
CA ILE A 1166 -8.06 12.63 -20.96
C ILE A 1166 -8.73 13.83 -20.27
N LYS A 1167 -9.68 13.57 -19.35
CA LYS A 1167 -10.25 14.62 -18.49
C LYS A 1167 -9.17 15.08 -17.48
N GLY A 1168 -8.72 16.33 -17.59
CA GLY A 1168 -7.83 16.97 -16.61
C GLY A 1168 -6.81 17.98 -17.18
N ALA A 1169 -6.25 17.72 -18.37
CA ALA A 1169 -5.12 18.49 -18.90
C ALA A 1169 -5.49 19.77 -19.69
N PHE A 1170 -6.75 19.90 -20.13
CA PHE A 1170 -7.22 21.00 -20.99
C PHE A 1170 -8.61 21.49 -20.57
N ARG A 1171 -8.85 22.81 -20.66
CA ARG A 1171 -10.20 23.41 -20.71
C ARG A 1171 -10.66 23.49 -22.17
N VAL A 1172 -11.92 23.16 -22.41
CA VAL A 1172 -12.49 23.03 -23.76
C VAL A 1172 -13.63 24.03 -23.94
N PHE A 1173 -13.52 24.89 -24.94
CA PHE A 1173 -14.51 25.91 -25.30
C PHE A 1173 -15.14 25.50 -26.64
N HIS A 1174 -16.44 25.19 -26.67
CA HIS A 1174 -17.05 24.48 -27.81
C HIS A 1174 -17.73 25.38 -28.86
N GLY A 1175 -17.64 24.92 -30.12
CA GLY A 1175 -18.44 25.32 -31.29
C GLY A 1175 -18.61 24.11 -32.23
N ALA A 1176 -19.70 24.03 -33.00
CA ALA A 1176 -20.40 22.77 -33.34
C ALA A 1176 -20.05 22.07 -34.70
N VAL A 1177 -20.41 20.75 -34.83
CA VAL A 1177 -20.48 19.86 -36.07
C VAL A 1177 -19.14 19.12 -36.48
N ALA A 1178 -19.01 17.87 -37.02
CA ALA A 1178 -19.77 16.58 -37.05
C ALA A 1178 -18.85 15.34 -37.43
N LYS A 1179 -19.36 14.18 -37.95
CA LYS A 1179 -18.70 12.82 -38.05
C LYS A 1179 -18.58 12.17 -39.47
N PRO A 1180 -17.58 11.27 -39.74
CA PRO A 1180 -17.58 10.22 -40.81
C PRO A 1180 -17.17 8.75 -40.37
N VAL A 1181 -16.84 7.80 -41.32
CA VAL A 1181 -17.05 6.28 -41.34
C VAL A 1181 -15.81 5.27 -41.46
N GLN A 1182 -15.89 4.03 -40.85
CA GLN A 1182 -14.83 2.98 -40.50
C GLN A 1182 -14.30 1.97 -41.56
N CYS A 1183 -13.08 1.38 -41.38
CA CYS A 1183 -12.70 0.02 -41.91
C CYS A 1183 -11.47 -0.68 -41.22
N ASN A 1184 -11.22 -1.97 -41.53
CA ASN A 1184 -10.51 -3.01 -40.72
C ASN A 1184 -9.05 -3.40 -41.17
N PRO A 1185 -8.24 -4.11 -40.35
CA PRO A 1185 -6.87 -4.60 -40.68
C PRO A 1185 -6.71 -6.15 -40.84
N GLN A 1186 -5.54 -6.63 -41.29
CA GLN A 1186 -5.20 -8.07 -41.44
C GLN A 1186 -3.85 -8.47 -40.78
N SER A 1187 -3.60 -9.79 -40.69
CA SER A 1187 -2.74 -10.49 -39.69
C SER A 1187 -1.63 -11.39 -40.30
N ASN A 1188 -0.83 -12.05 -39.43
CA ASN A 1188 0.08 -13.17 -39.75
C ASN A 1188 0.56 -13.87 -38.44
N PRO A 1189 1.05 -15.13 -38.41
CA PRO A 1189 0.51 -16.40 -38.94
C PRO A 1189 0.29 -17.49 -37.85
N SER A 1190 -0.44 -18.57 -38.15
CA SER A 1190 -0.86 -19.59 -37.16
C SER A 1190 -1.03 -21.03 -37.73
N LYS A 1191 -1.07 -22.06 -36.87
CA LYS A 1191 -0.91 -23.51 -37.19
C LYS A 1191 -2.03 -24.09 -38.10
N MET A 1192 -1.69 -24.99 -39.03
CA MET A 1192 -2.68 -25.69 -39.89
C MET A 1192 -3.27 -26.98 -39.26
N LYS A 1193 -4.55 -27.29 -39.53
CA LYS A 1193 -5.21 -28.58 -39.24
C LYS A 1193 -6.00 -29.10 -40.46
N ILE A 1194 -6.18 -30.42 -40.60
CA ILE A 1194 -7.03 -31.00 -41.67
C ILE A 1194 -8.44 -31.31 -41.14
N HIS A 1195 -9.47 -30.84 -41.85
CA HIS A 1195 -10.88 -31.10 -41.60
C HIS A 1195 -11.52 -31.84 -42.79
N THR A 1196 -12.52 -32.70 -42.57
CA THR A 1196 -13.20 -33.46 -43.64
C THR A 1196 -14.68 -33.08 -43.71
N VAL A 1197 -15.10 -32.45 -44.81
CA VAL A 1197 -16.45 -31.86 -45.00
C VAL A 1197 -17.54 -32.93 -44.87
N ARG A 1198 -18.57 -32.64 -44.08
CA ARG A 1198 -19.74 -33.49 -43.83
C ARG A 1198 -20.99 -32.95 -44.53
N LYS A 1199 -22.04 -33.77 -44.61
CA LYS A 1199 -23.31 -33.41 -45.26
C LYS A 1199 -23.98 -32.24 -44.52
N GLY A 1200 -24.10 -31.11 -45.21
CA GLY A 1200 -24.68 -29.86 -44.67
C GLY A 1200 -23.66 -28.81 -44.21
N GLU A 1201 -22.36 -29.12 -44.21
CA GLU A 1201 -21.31 -28.15 -43.88
C GLU A 1201 -20.94 -27.30 -45.12
N SER A 1202 -20.89 -25.98 -44.91
CA SER A 1202 -20.33 -25.00 -45.85
C SER A 1202 -18.98 -24.48 -45.36
N LEU A 1203 -18.21 -23.83 -46.25
CA LEU A 1203 -16.96 -23.16 -45.87
C LEU A 1203 -17.17 -22.11 -44.77
N ALA A 1204 -18.34 -21.45 -44.73
CA ALA A 1204 -18.71 -20.51 -43.68
C ALA A 1204 -18.83 -21.16 -42.29
N THR A 1205 -19.51 -22.31 -42.22
CA THR A 1205 -19.64 -23.06 -40.96
C THR A 1205 -18.31 -23.64 -40.50
N ILE A 1206 -17.47 -24.13 -41.43
CA ILE A 1206 -16.14 -24.67 -41.11
C ILE A 1206 -15.19 -23.55 -40.66
N ALA A 1207 -15.16 -22.41 -41.35
CA ALA A 1207 -14.38 -21.23 -40.96
C ALA A 1207 -14.70 -20.79 -39.52
N LYS A 1208 -15.99 -20.68 -39.20
CA LYS A 1208 -16.47 -20.33 -37.86
C LYS A 1208 -16.08 -21.38 -36.80
N GLN A 1209 -16.16 -22.67 -37.13
CA GLN A 1209 -15.80 -23.75 -36.20
C GLN A 1209 -14.32 -23.71 -35.76
N TYR A 1210 -13.42 -23.35 -36.68
CA TYR A 1210 -11.97 -23.33 -36.41
C TYR A 1210 -11.40 -21.92 -36.13
N GLY A 1211 -12.27 -20.91 -35.96
CA GLY A 1211 -11.85 -19.55 -35.62
C GLY A 1211 -11.09 -18.82 -36.72
N THR A 1212 -11.34 -19.15 -37.99
CA THR A 1212 -10.64 -18.59 -39.15
C THR A 1212 -11.62 -18.00 -40.17
N THR A 1213 -11.14 -17.52 -41.31
CA THR A 1213 -12.01 -16.93 -42.35
C THR A 1213 -12.21 -17.86 -43.55
N ILE A 1214 -13.35 -17.71 -44.21
CA ILE A 1214 -13.73 -18.44 -45.42
C ILE A 1214 -12.63 -18.32 -46.49
N ASN A 1215 -12.17 -17.09 -46.74
CA ASN A 1215 -11.15 -16.82 -47.76
C ASN A 1215 -9.78 -17.39 -47.39
N ALA A 1216 -9.44 -17.50 -46.10
CA ALA A 1216 -8.22 -18.15 -45.65
C ALA A 1216 -8.24 -19.66 -45.96
N ILE A 1217 -9.35 -20.36 -45.67
CA ILE A 1217 -9.48 -21.78 -46.03
C ILE A 1217 -9.57 -21.97 -47.55
N ALA A 1218 -10.34 -21.15 -48.25
CA ALA A 1218 -10.49 -21.25 -49.71
C ALA A 1218 -9.15 -21.05 -50.43
N LYS A 1219 -8.36 -20.06 -50.01
CA LYS A 1219 -7.02 -19.81 -50.53
C LYS A 1219 -6.07 -20.98 -50.27
N GLU A 1220 -6.03 -21.50 -49.04
CA GLU A 1220 -5.09 -22.57 -48.69
C GLU A 1220 -5.41 -23.93 -49.34
N ASN A 1221 -6.66 -24.12 -49.78
CA ASN A 1221 -7.10 -25.31 -50.51
C ASN A 1221 -7.29 -25.08 -52.02
N ASN A 1222 -6.88 -23.92 -52.52
CA ASN A 1222 -7.05 -23.51 -53.93
C ASN A 1222 -8.47 -23.72 -54.47
N LEU A 1223 -9.49 -23.43 -53.66
CA LEU A 1223 -10.90 -23.57 -54.02
C LEU A 1223 -11.35 -22.38 -54.87
N SER A 1224 -11.56 -22.62 -56.16
CA SER A 1224 -12.01 -21.63 -57.14
C SER A 1224 -13.48 -21.21 -56.99
N ASP A 1225 -14.31 -22.06 -56.38
CA ASP A 1225 -15.69 -21.72 -55.97
C ASP A 1225 -15.91 -22.13 -54.52
N ILE A 1226 -16.22 -21.13 -53.69
CA ILE A 1226 -16.38 -21.21 -52.24
C ILE A 1226 -17.66 -21.98 -51.85
N ASN A 1227 -18.65 -22.06 -52.76
CA ASN A 1227 -19.94 -22.69 -52.47
C ASN A 1227 -20.00 -24.18 -52.83
N ASN A 1228 -19.01 -24.70 -53.55
CA ASN A 1228 -19.05 -26.04 -54.15
C ASN A 1228 -18.15 -27.05 -53.42
N LEU A 1229 -18.50 -27.36 -52.17
CA LEU A 1229 -17.82 -28.38 -51.37
C LEU A 1229 -18.44 -29.76 -51.56
N LYS A 1230 -17.59 -30.79 -51.72
CA LYS A 1230 -18.03 -32.18 -51.79
C LYS A 1230 -17.97 -32.84 -50.41
N ILE A 1231 -19.03 -33.56 -50.05
CA ILE A 1231 -19.08 -34.34 -48.81
C ILE A 1231 -17.99 -35.42 -48.86
N GLY A 1232 -17.14 -35.46 -47.84
CA GLY A 1232 -15.94 -36.30 -47.78
C GLY A 1232 -14.64 -35.60 -48.21
N GLN A 1233 -14.69 -34.36 -48.73
CA GLN A 1233 -13.51 -33.60 -49.13
C GLN A 1233 -12.69 -33.16 -47.92
N LYS A 1234 -11.35 -33.31 -47.98
CA LYS A 1234 -10.43 -32.85 -46.94
C LYS A 1234 -9.93 -31.44 -47.23
N LEU A 1235 -9.94 -30.58 -46.22
CA LEU A 1235 -9.54 -29.17 -46.27
C LEU A 1235 -8.48 -28.86 -45.21
N LEU A 1236 -7.41 -28.17 -45.59
CA LEU A 1236 -6.41 -27.54 -44.73
C LEU A 1236 -6.97 -26.24 -44.15
N ILE A 1237 -7.02 -26.15 -42.83
CA ILE A 1237 -7.62 -25.06 -42.08
C ILE A 1237 -6.51 -24.28 -41.35
N PRO A 1238 -6.27 -23.00 -41.65
CA PRO A 1238 -5.35 -22.15 -40.89
C PRO A 1238 -5.99 -21.80 -39.54
N CYS A 1239 -5.44 -22.29 -38.44
CA CYS A 1239 -6.00 -22.14 -37.09
C CYS A 1239 -5.22 -21.11 -36.25
N GLY A 1240 -5.79 -19.91 -36.13
CA GLY A 1240 -5.41 -18.86 -35.17
C GLY A 1240 -5.51 -17.46 -35.75
#